data_AF-A0A925UVN2-F1
#
_entry.id   AF-A0A925UVN2-F1
#
_cell.length_a   1.000
_cell.length_b   1.000
_cell.length_c   1.000
_cell.angle_alpha   90.00
_cell.angle_beta   90.00
_cell.angle_gamma   90.00
#
_symmetry.space_group_name_H-M   'P 1'
#
loop_
_entity.id
_entity.type
_entity.pdbx_description
1 polymer ?
#
loop_
_entity_poly.entity_id
_entity_poly.type
_entity_poly.pdbx_seq_one_letter_code
_entity_poly.pdbx_strand_id
1 'polypeptide(L)'
;MMGGTGTPIQTTRLVSGAEMIKDKITALKAEIPKLAAEKKIAEYTVTDDDLKATDAFKALKLNATNEGQVLGLVRQITPEQLEAIKPEEGFRIVDPKTSDSKVLDYAVLKEPQTGTDPEFITLKEALNSGKYKVVQVKETITQAGPTPAIETSRFTMTGDVDGLKKSMTANPNPSMKQEVVGDPVLPILFAKENGEIRFGVPAEISAFTAATGIGFFKETPTAMKALFEKMETDPQTRTPTRESGQVMTYEQKVVPWYMFFAAIFFGLIMAFIIEWLTDYYVSTHKKPVKEVAGVSSAGPAPMIIQGFAYAAESSVFMVFGIVVALMAPLFFFPPALYGGYILSFYGVALVGLGLLTTTGYVLAMDTFGPISDNAQGVFEMSGDGHGNEYGSKAVQRLDAAGNTTKALTKGFAIATAVVAAVALFHSYLEDAKLGQLGLRLDLPEIFLGLLIGAAAPYLFSASTINAVGRAAFQLINEVRRQFRNDPGIMEGTSKPDYGACVGIVTAAAQKELLSPGILAIALPVAVAFGFSIGKAPVNVGGELYNLTGAQALGGFLAGAIVSGQLMAVLLANSGGMWDNAKKLIEDGLYGGKGTEAHKAAIVCDTVGDPFKDTAGPALNPLIKVMNLVALLLAPIIIRPFNNTVLCVITGIALALLAFAIYTSKKGSLSEDLQRVAGEVGSIPGGPVKPAIEESKPQQRITVDDNENDADKV
;
A
#
# COMPACT_ATOMS: atom_id res chain seq x y z
N MET A 1 3.54 1.99 -16.98
CA MET A 1 3.78 3.38 -17.41
C MET A 1 5.22 3.74 -17.05
N MET A 2 6.17 3.55 -17.96
CA MET A 2 7.48 4.21 -17.88
C MET A 2 7.64 5.00 -19.17
N GLY A 3 7.75 6.33 -19.03
CA GLY A 3 7.76 7.30 -20.12
C GLY A 3 9.05 7.29 -20.92
N GLY A 4 9.19 6.29 -21.80
CA GLY A 4 10.27 6.22 -22.79
C GLY A 4 9.96 6.88 -24.13
N THR A 5 8.77 7.48 -24.33
CA THR A 5 8.30 7.86 -25.68
C THR A 5 8.05 9.36 -25.90
N GLY A 6 8.47 10.24 -24.99
CA GLY A 6 8.27 11.70 -25.15
C GLY A 6 6.79 12.15 -25.11
N THR A 7 5.85 11.23 -24.92
CA THR A 7 4.43 11.52 -24.76
C THR A 7 4.16 11.91 -23.30
N PRO A 8 3.55 13.07 -23.03
CA PRO A 8 3.19 13.46 -21.66
C PRO A 8 2.25 12.43 -21.04
N ILE A 9 2.45 12.09 -19.77
CA ILE A 9 1.48 11.25 -19.04
C ILE A 9 0.22 12.11 -18.86
N GLN A 10 -0.92 11.60 -19.32
CA GLN A 10 -2.21 12.29 -19.21
C GLN A 10 -3.19 11.44 -18.41
N THR A 11 -3.93 12.07 -17.52
CA THR A 11 -5.11 11.48 -16.89
C THR A 11 -6.34 11.99 -17.61
N THR A 12 -7.29 11.11 -17.90
CA THR A 12 -8.59 11.50 -18.44
C THR A 12 -9.65 11.22 -17.39
N ARG A 13 -10.43 12.23 -17.02
CA ARG A 13 -11.55 12.10 -16.08
C ARG A 13 -12.84 12.59 -16.73
N LEU A 14 -13.96 11.97 -16.38
CA LEU A 14 -15.26 12.54 -16.71
C LEU A 14 -15.54 13.75 -15.82
N VAL A 15 -16.15 14.76 -16.41
CA VAL A 15 -16.54 15.99 -15.73
C VAL A 15 -17.94 16.34 -16.21
N SER A 16 -18.85 16.65 -15.29
CA SER A 16 -20.17 17.15 -15.70
C SER A 16 -20.04 18.58 -16.26
N GLY A 17 -20.93 18.98 -17.17
CA GLY A 17 -20.95 20.37 -17.67
C GLY A 17 -21.09 21.39 -16.53
N ALA A 18 -21.82 21.04 -15.47
CA ALA A 18 -21.98 21.85 -14.26
C ALA A 18 -20.68 21.95 -13.44
N GLU A 19 -19.92 20.86 -13.31
CA GLU A 19 -18.62 20.83 -12.62
C GLU A 19 -17.56 21.65 -13.37
N MET A 20 -17.53 21.56 -14.70
CA MET A 20 -16.62 22.32 -15.56
C MET A 20 -16.72 23.84 -15.40
N ILE A 21 -17.93 24.34 -15.14
CA ILE A 21 -18.21 25.77 -15.00
C ILE A 21 -18.39 26.18 -13.54
N LYS A 22 -18.34 25.23 -12.59
CA LYS A 22 -18.54 25.48 -11.16
C LYS A 22 -17.60 26.57 -10.66
N ASP A 23 -16.31 26.46 -10.98
CA ASP A 23 -15.30 27.44 -10.56
C ASP A 23 -15.54 28.82 -11.22
N LYS A 24 -16.00 28.82 -12.47
CA LYS A 24 -16.32 30.04 -13.22
C LYS A 24 -17.54 30.76 -12.63
N ILE A 25 -18.60 30.02 -12.32
CA ILE A 25 -19.81 30.54 -11.68
C ILE A 25 -19.50 31.03 -10.27
N THR A 26 -18.70 30.27 -9.50
CA THR A 26 -18.29 30.64 -8.14
C THR A 26 -17.53 31.96 -8.14
N ALA A 27 -16.55 32.11 -9.04
CA ALA A 27 -15.76 33.33 -9.16
C ALA A 27 -16.64 34.54 -9.50
N LEU A 28 -17.57 34.41 -10.46
CA LEU A 28 -18.45 35.51 -10.86
C LEU A 28 -19.52 35.83 -9.81
N LYS A 29 -20.08 34.83 -9.14
CA LYS A 29 -21.03 35.05 -8.04
C LYS A 29 -20.39 35.79 -6.87
N ALA A 30 -19.11 35.54 -6.58
CA ALA A 30 -18.38 36.24 -5.53
C ALA A 30 -18.17 37.74 -5.83
N GLU A 31 -18.27 38.16 -7.10
CA GLU A 31 -18.16 39.56 -7.51
C GLU A 31 -19.50 40.33 -7.39
N ILE A 32 -20.65 39.65 -7.47
CA ILE A 32 -21.98 40.28 -7.34
C ILE A 32 -22.12 41.13 -6.06
N PRO A 33 -21.84 40.62 -4.84
CA PRO A 33 -21.97 41.42 -3.63
C PRO A 33 -20.96 42.58 -3.57
N LYS A 34 -19.75 42.39 -4.16
CA LYS A 34 -18.73 43.45 -4.22
C LYS A 34 -19.18 44.60 -5.12
N LEU A 35 -19.68 44.29 -6.32
CA LEU A 35 -20.21 45.27 -7.27
C LEU A 35 -21.45 45.99 -6.72
N ALA A 36 -22.33 45.26 -6.03
CA ALA A 36 -23.51 45.83 -5.39
C ALA A 36 -23.13 46.85 -4.31
N ALA A 37 -22.16 46.51 -3.47
CA ALA A 37 -21.63 47.40 -2.43
C ALA A 37 -20.92 48.63 -3.02
N GLU A 38 -20.09 48.45 -4.05
CA GLU A 38 -19.36 49.54 -4.72
C GLU A 38 -20.33 50.54 -5.39
N LYS A 39 -21.33 50.03 -6.10
CA LYS A 39 -22.31 50.85 -6.81
C LYS A 39 -23.47 51.34 -5.93
N LYS A 40 -23.53 50.91 -4.67
CA LYS A 40 -24.64 51.19 -3.72
C LYS A 40 -26.01 50.81 -4.30
N ILE A 41 -26.08 49.67 -4.97
CA ILE A 41 -27.31 49.08 -5.52
C ILE A 41 -27.60 47.75 -4.84
N ALA A 42 -28.81 47.22 -4.97
CA ALA A 42 -29.10 45.89 -4.48
C ALA A 42 -28.45 44.82 -5.39
N GLU A 43 -28.11 43.65 -4.85
CA GLU A 43 -27.41 42.59 -5.60
C GLU A 43 -28.17 42.12 -6.85
N TYR A 44 -29.50 42.07 -6.79
CA TYR A 44 -30.34 41.71 -7.93
C TYR A 44 -30.33 42.75 -9.06
N THR A 45 -29.81 43.97 -8.79
CA THR A 45 -29.74 45.08 -9.75
C THR A 45 -28.39 45.16 -10.47
N VAL A 46 -27.38 44.38 -10.04
CA VAL A 46 -26.10 44.24 -10.76
C VAL A 46 -26.39 43.67 -12.14
N THR A 47 -25.93 44.30 -13.21
CA THR A 47 -26.19 43.88 -14.60
C THR A 47 -25.12 42.92 -15.13
N ASP A 48 -25.39 42.26 -16.25
CA ASP A 48 -24.40 41.37 -16.87
C ASP A 48 -23.21 42.17 -17.43
N ASP A 49 -23.43 43.40 -17.88
CA ASP A 49 -22.35 44.31 -18.31
C ASP A 49 -21.43 44.70 -17.12
N ASP A 50 -21.99 44.81 -15.91
CA ASP A 50 -21.21 45.04 -14.70
C ASP A 50 -20.29 43.86 -14.38
N LEU A 51 -20.79 42.62 -14.55
CA LEU A 51 -20.00 41.41 -14.38
C LEU A 51 -18.91 41.30 -15.46
N LYS A 52 -19.25 41.60 -16.73
CA LYS A 52 -18.29 41.59 -17.85
C LYS A 52 -17.12 42.56 -17.66
N ALA A 53 -17.34 43.66 -16.95
CA ALA A 53 -16.32 44.65 -16.68
C ALA A 53 -15.27 44.18 -15.66
N THR A 54 -15.57 43.17 -14.84
CA THR A 54 -14.67 42.66 -13.79
C THR A 54 -13.43 41.96 -14.34
N ASP A 55 -12.32 42.07 -13.61
CA ASP A 55 -11.09 41.34 -13.95
C ASP A 55 -11.27 39.82 -13.80
N ALA A 56 -12.13 39.40 -12.87
CA ALA A 56 -12.53 38.01 -12.72
C ALA A 56 -13.15 37.47 -14.01
N PHE A 57 -14.09 38.20 -14.64
CA PHE A 57 -14.71 37.80 -15.90
C PHE A 57 -13.71 37.76 -17.06
N LYS A 58 -12.85 38.77 -17.19
CA LYS A 58 -11.82 38.81 -18.24
C LYS A 58 -10.81 37.66 -18.11
N ALA A 59 -10.49 37.25 -16.87
CA ALA A 59 -9.61 36.11 -16.61
C ALA A 59 -10.19 34.75 -17.06
N LEU A 60 -11.52 34.63 -17.18
CA LEU A 60 -12.19 33.38 -17.58
C LEU A 60 -12.08 33.07 -19.08
N LYS A 61 -11.68 34.04 -19.91
CA LYS A 61 -11.50 33.88 -21.38
C LYS A 61 -12.66 33.14 -22.05
N LEU A 62 -13.89 33.52 -21.73
CA LEU A 62 -15.09 32.91 -22.32
C LEU A 62 -15.20 33.30 -23.81
N ASN A 63 -15.65 32.37 -24.65
CA ASN A 63 -16.02 32.67 -26.04
C ASN A 63 -17.48 33.15 -26.11
N ALA A 64 -17.88 33.79 -27.21
CA ALA A 64 -19.20 34.42 -27.35
C ALA A 64 -20.39 33.46 -27.07
N THR A 65 -20.23 32.17 -27.38
CA THR A 65 -21.26 31.14 -27.14
C THR A 65 -21.38 30.77 -25.66
N ASN A 66 -20.24 30.64 -24.95
CA ASN A 66 -20.21 30.22 -23.55
C ASN A 66 -20.46 31.40 -22.60
N GLU A 67 -20.25 32.63 -23.07
CA GLU A 67 -20.42 33.86 -22.30
C GLU A 67 -21.85 34.02 -21.76
N GLY A 68 -22.85 34.01 -22.66
CA GLY A 68 -24.25 34.17 -22.28
C GLY A 68 -24.79 33.03 -21.41
N GLN A 69 -24.28 31.82 -21.62
CA GLN A 69 -24.69 30.64 -20.84
C GLN A 69 -24.14 30.69 -19.41
N VAL A 70 -22.86 31.05 -19.23
CA VAL A 70 -22.26 31.19 -17.90
C VAL A 70 -22.95 32.30 -17.11
N LEU A 71 -23.21 33.46 -17.74
CA LEU A 71 -23.94 34.57 -17.10
C LEU A 71 -25.37 34.19 -16.72
N GLY A 72 -26.09 33.46 -17.59
CA GLY A 72 -27.42 32.95 -17.26
C GLY A 72 -27.43 32.01 -16.06
N LEU A 73 -26.45 31.10 -15.97
CA LEU A 73 -26.34 30.14 -14.86
C LEU A 73 -25.90 30.81 -13.55
N VAL A 74 -25.07 31.86 -13.61
CA VAL A 74 -24.72 32.70 -12.44
C VAL A 74 -25.98 33.30 -11.79
N ARG A 75 -27.03 33.59 -12.57
CA ARG A 75 -28.31 34.10 -12.05
C ARG A 75 -29.24 33.00 -11.54
N GLN A 76 -29.25 31.84 -12.20
CA GLN A 76 -30.24 30.79 -11.96
C GLN A 76 -29.86 29.82 -10.83
N ILE A 77 -28.57 29.50 -10.69
CA ILE A 77 -28.08 28.51 -9.71
C ILE A 77 -27.93 29.17 -8.34
N THR A 78 -28.48 28.61 -7.27
CA THR A 78 -28.24 29.10 -5.90
C THR A 78 -26.85 28.66 -5.38
N PRO A 79 -26.25 29.33 -4.37
CA PRO A 79 -25.02 28.87 -3.75
C PRO A 79 -25.10 27.42 -3.25
N GLU A 80 -26.25 27.02 -2.69
CA GLU A 80 -26.49 25.64 -2.23
C GLU A 80 -26.51 24.65 -3.40
N GLN A 81 -27.13 25.00 -4.52
CA GLN A 81 -27.11 24.18 -5.74
C GLN A 81 -25.70 24.07 -6.34
N LEU A 82 -24.90 25.12 -6.22
CA LEU A 82 -23.51 25.14 -6.67
C LEU A 82 -22.63 24.22 -5.80
N GLU A 83 -22.80 24.25 -4.48
CA GLU A 83 -22.11 23.36 -3.56
C GLU A 83 -22.52 21.89 -3.76
N ALA A 84 -23.78 21.63 -4.12
CA ALA A 84 -24.30 20.29 -4.38
C ALA A 84 -23.74 19.62 -5.65
N ILE A 85 -23.04 20.35 -6.54
CA ILE A 85 -22.35 19.77 -7.69
C ILE A 85 -21.18 18.90 -7.20
N LYS A 86 -21.31 17.59 -7.40
CA LYS A 86 -20.28 16.58 -7.04
C LYS A 86 -19.53 16.08 -8.28
N PRO A 87 -18.25 15.70 -8.13
CA PRO A 87 -17.51 15.03 -9.18
C PRO A 87 -18.15 13.71 -9.59
N GLU A 88 -18.07 13.38 -10.88
CA GLU A 88 -18.46 12.06 -11.40
C GLU A 88 -17.39 11.01 -11.05
N GLU A 89 -17.56 10.37 -9.90
CA GLU A 89 -16.62 9.35 -9.39
C GLU A 89 -16.96 7.93 -9.87
N GLY A 90 -15.95 7.06 -9.91
CA GLY A 90 -16.11 5.62 -10.17
C GLY A 90 -16.10 5.18 -11.64
N PHE A 91 -16.04 6.10 -12.59
CA PHE A 91 -15.90 5.76 -14.01
C PHE A 91 -14.44 5.47 -14.39
N ARG A 92 -14.22 4.39 -15.14
CA ARG A 92 -12.92 4.03 -15.73
C ARG A 92 -12.98 4.05 -17.24
N ILE A 93 -11.86 4.40 -17.87
CA ILE A 93 -11.72 4.32 -19.33
C ILE A 93 -11.75 2.85 -19.74
N VAL A 94 -12.62 2.51 -20.69
CA VAL A 94 -12.70 1.19 -21.31
C VAL A 94 -12.23 1.32 -22.75
N ASP A 95 -11.02 0.86 -23.02
CA ASP A 95 -10.52 0.79 -24.40
C ASP A 95 -11.09 -0.46 -25.08
N PRO A 96 -11.89 -0.33 -26.16
CA PRO A 96 -12.49 -1.46 -26.86
C PRO A 96 -11.46 -2.41 -27.52
N LYS A 97 -10.19 -2.02 -27.61
CA LYS A 97 -9.11 -2.84 -28.18
C LYS A 97 -8.35 -3.64 -27.13
N THR A 98 -8.14 -3.08 -25.94
CA THR A 98 -7.26 -3.66 -24.92
C THR A 98 -7.96 -4.03 -23.62
N SER A 99 -9.18 -3.55 -23.39
CA SER A 99 -9.94 -3.84 -22.18
C SER A 99 -10.76 -5.12 -22.34
N ASP A 100 -10.85 -5.89 -21.26
CA ASP A 100 -11.69 -7.10 -21.14
C ASP A 100 -13.00 -6.78 -20.40
N SER A 101 -13.54 -5.58 -20.61
CA SER A 101 -14.73 -5.10 -19.89
C SER A 101 -16.01 -5.64 -20.52
N LYS A 102 -16.86 -6.24 -19.68
CA LYS A 102 -18.21 -6.75 -20.03
C LYS A 102 -19.12 -5.77 -20.74
N VAL A 103 -18.94 -4.47 -20.48
CA VAL A 103 -19.72 -3.42 -21.16
C VAL A 103 -19.50 -3.44 -22.68
N LEU A 104 -18.36 -3.97 -23.14
CA LEU A 104 -18.05 -4.14 -24.56
C LEU A 104 -18.91 -5.23 -25.23
N ASP A 105 -19.46 -6.17 -24.46
CA ASP A 105 -20.30 -7.26 -24.97
C ASP A 105 -21.78 -6.87 -25.04
N TYR A 106 -22.15 -5.68 -24.55
CA TYR A 106 -23.52 -5.19 -24.60
C TYR A 106 -24.03 -5.09 -26.03
N ALA A 107 -25.26 -5.55 -26.26
CA ALA A 107 -25.86 -5.56 -27.57
C ALA A 107 -26.28 -4.16 -27.99
N VAL A 108 -25.84 -3.77 -29.16
CA VAL A 108 -26.21 -2.54 -29.85
C VAL A 108 -27.00 -2.93 -31.09
N LEU A 109 -28.15 -2.26 -31.28
CA LEU A 109 -28.91 -2.43 -32.51
C LEU A 109 -28.12 -1.84 -33.68
N LYS A 110 -27.85 -2.65 -34.70
CA LYS A 110 -27.26 -2.19 -35.96
C LYS A 110 -28.31 -1.33 -36.69
N GLU A 111 -27.90 -0.21 -37.27
CA GLU A 111 -28.83 0.67 -37.99
C GLU A 111 -29.59 -0.12 -39.08
N PRO A 112 -30.93 -0.04 -39.13
CA PRO A 112 -31.73 -0.88 -40.01
C PRO A 112 -31.50 -0.52 -41.48
N GLN A 113 -31.27 -1.53 -42.31
CA GLN A 113 -31.48 -1.39 -43.75
C GLN A 113 -32.96 -1.63 -44.03
N THR A 114 -33.56 -0.79 -44.89
CA THR A 114 -35.00 -0.87 -45.21
C THR A 114 -35.39 -2.28 -45.64
N GLY A 115 -36.27 -2.94 -44.88
CA GLY A 115 -36.83 -4.26 -45.21
C GLY A 115 -36.11 -5.48 -44.61
N THR A 116 -35.16 -5.31 -43.68
CA THR A 116 -34.47 -6.43 -43.00
C THR A 116 -34.78 -6.51 -41.50
N ASP A 117 -34.75 -7.71 -40.94
CA ASP A 117 -34.90 -7.95 -39.49
C ASP A 117 -33.85 -7.21 -38.65
N PRO A 118 -34.18 -6.83 -37.40
CA PRO A 118 -33.24 -6.14 -36.51
C PRO A 118 -32.01 -7.01 -36.18
N GLU A 119 -30.83 -6.56 -36.62
CA GLU A 119 -29.55 -7.21 -36.34
C GLU A 119 -28.86 -6.56 -35.12
N PHE A 120 -28.30 -7.37 -34.22
CA PHE A 120 -27.56 -6.91 -33.05
C PHE A 120 -26.07 -7.17 -33.22
N ILE A 121 -25.25 -6.17 -32.89
CA ILE A 121 -23.79 -6.27 -32.82
C ILE A 121 -23.32 -5.95 -31.40
N THR A 122 -22.09 -6.32 -31.04
CA THR A 122 -21.52 -5.94 -29.74
C THR A 122 -21.18 -4.45 -29.70
N LEU A 123 -21.17 -3.84 -28.50
CA LEU A 123 -20.69 -2.48 -28.31
C LEU A 123 -19.22 -2.35 -28.75
N LYS A 124 -18.41 -3.41 -28.56
CA LYS A 124 -17.04 -3.53 -29.07
C LYS A 124 -16.96 -3.34 -30.58
N GLU A 125 -17.77 -4.07 -31.34
CA GLU A 125 -17.83 -3.97 -32.80
C GLU A 125 -18.37 -2.61 -33.24
N ALA A 126 -19.39 -2.11 -32.56
CA ALA A 126 -19.94 -0.78 -32.81
C ALA A 126 -18.86 0.30 -32.66
N LEU A 127 -18.11 0.33 -31.56
CA LEU A 127 -17.07 1.32 -31.32
C LEU A 127 -15.84 1.13 -32.21
N ASN A 128 -15.41 -0.11 -32.46
CA ASN A 128 -14.27 -0.41 -33.33
C ASN A 128 -14.55 -0.11 -34.80
N SER A 129 -15.82 -0.01 -35.22
CA SER A 129 -16.17 0.41 -36.57
C SER A 129 -15.72 1.86 -36.89
N GLY A 130 -15.47 2.68 -35.86
CA GLY A 130 -15.13 4.10 -36.00
C GLY A 130 -16.23 4.97 -36.61
N LYS A 131 -17.43 4.39 -36.82
CA LYS A 131 -18.58 5.04 -37.45
C LYS A 131 -19.34 5.95 -36.48
N TYR A 132 -19.44 5.52 -35.22
CA TYR A 132 -20.15 6.26 -34.19
C TYR A 132 -19.36 7.48 -33.74
N LYS A 133 -19.84 8.65 -34.14
CA LYS A 133 -19.22 9.94 -33.82
C LYS A 133 -20.23 10.88 -33.21
N VAL A 134 -19.75 11.76 -32.33
CA VAL A 134 -20.54 12.86 -31.80
C VAL A 134 -20.39 14.05 -32.75
N VAL A 135 -21.52 14.60 -33.19
CA VAL A 135 -21.58 15.74 -34.10
C VAL A 135 -22.42 16.86 -33.50
N GLN A 136 -22.08 18.11 -33.83
CA GLN A 136 -22.88 19.27 -33.48
C GLN A 136 -23.91 19.53 -34.57
N VAL A 137 -25.17 19.73 -34.17
CA VAL A 137 -26.27 20.12 -35.04
C VAL A 137 -26.69 21.51 -34.61
N LYS A 138 -26.53 22.48 -35.50
CA LYS A 138 -27.04 23.85 -35.34
C LYS A 138 -28.46 23.90 -35.86
N GLU A 139 -29.38 24.39 -35.05
CA GLU A 139 -30.79 24.60 -35.40
C GLU A 139 -31.07 26.10 -35.41
N THR A 140 -31.63 26.60 -36.52
CA THR A 140 -32.03 28.00 -36.67
C THR A 140 -33.54 28.05 -36.79
N ILE A 141 -34.22 28.52 -35.75
CA ILE A 141 -35.67 28.63 -35.69
C ILE A 141 -36.08 30.04 -36.13
N THR A 142 -36.84 30.12 -37.21
CA THR A 142 -37.41 31.38 -37.72
C THR A 142 -38.81 31.55 -37.13
N GLN A 143 -39.02 32.63 -36.38
CA GLN A 143 -40.33 32.93 -35.76
C GLN A 143 -41.17 33.84 -36.66
N ALA A 144 -42.49 33.75 -36.56
CA ALA A 144 -43.40 34.64 -37.27
C ALA A 144 -43.45 36.03 -36.59
N GLY A 145 -43.05 37.08 -37.30
CA GLY A 145 -43.03 38.48 -36.81
C GLY A 145 -41.65 39.15 -36.94
N PRO A 146 -41.45 40.37 -36.41
CA PRO A 146 -40.17 41.09 -36.46
C PRO A 146 -39.11 40.56 -35.47
N THR A 147 -39.36 39.40 -34.85
CA THR A 147 -38.49 38.80 -33.84
C THR A 147 -37.28 38.16 -34.51
N PRO A 148 -36.05 38.39 -34.03
CA PRO A 148 -34.84 37.74 -34.56
C PRO A 148 -34.95 36.21 -34.50
N ALA A 149 -34.33 35.52 -35.46
CA ALA A 149 -34.23 34.07 -35.45
C ALA A 149 -33.48 33.58 -34.21
N ILE A 150 -33.93 32.47 -33.62
CA ILE A 150 -33.25 31.83 -32.50
C ILE A 150 -32.32 30.76 -33.05
N GLU A 151 -31.02 30.87 -32.72
CA GLU A 151 -30.04 29.82 -32.99
C GLU A 151 -29.82 28.97 -31.73
N THR A 152 -30.03 27.66 -31.86
CA THR A 152 -29.67 26.68 -30.83
C THR A 152 -28.68 25.67 -31.41
N SER A 153 -27.91 25.03 -30.54
CA SER A 153 -27.04 23.91 -30.92
C SER A 153 -27.36 22.73 -30.04
N ARG A 154 -27.38 21.54 -30.63
CA ARG A 154 -27.45 20.26 -29.91
C ARG A 154 -26.36 19.32 -30.40
N PHE A 155 -25.91 18.46 -29.52
CA PHE A 155 -24.97 17.40 -29.87
C PHE A 155 -25.72 16.08 -30.01
N THR A 156 -25.34 15.27 -30.98
CA THR A 156 -25.93 13.94 -31.17
C THR A 156 -24.85 12.95 -31.55
N MET A 157 -24.96 11.73 -31.03
CA MET A 157 -24.11 10.62 -31.44
C MET A 157 -24.80 9.87 -32.58
N THR A 158 -24.10 9.61 -33.69
CA THR A 158 -24.65 8.92 -34.85
C THR A 158 -23.63 7.99 -35.49
N GLY A 159 -24.07 6.84 -36.01
CA GLY A 159 -23.26 5.91 -36.79
C GLY A 159 -23.16 6.27 -38.27
N ASP A 160 -24.09 7.07 -38.79
CA ASP A 160 -24.13 7.52 -40.18
C ASP A 160 -24.30 9.04 -40.28
N VAL A 161 -23.18 9.75 -40.28
CA VAL A 161 -23.15 11.23 -40.39
C VAL A 161 -23.74 11.69 -41.72
N ASP A 162 -23.54 10.96 -42.81
CA ASP A 162 -24.03 11.34 -44.14
C ASP A 162 -25.54 11.06 -44.27
N GLY A 163 -26.03 9.96 -43.71
CA GLY A 163 -27.46 9.69 -43.55
C GLY A 163 -28.16 10.72 -42.68
N LEU A 164 -27.53 11.17 -41.59
CA LEU A 164 -28.03 12.25 -40.74
C LEU A 164 -28.14 13.57 -41.51
N LYS A 165 -27.13 13.94 -42.30
CA LYS A 165 -27.19 15.13 -43.17
C LYS A 165 -28.33 15.02 -44.20
N LYS A 166 -28.50 13.84 -44.82
CA LYS A 166 -29.58 13.59 -45.78
C LYS A 166 -30.97 13.68 -45.14
N SER A 167 -31.17 13.12 -43.94
CA SER A 167 -32.47 13.17 -43.26
C SER A 167 -32.88 14.59 -42.86
N MET A 168 -31.91 15.43 -42.46
CA MET A 168 -32.13 16.86 -42.21
C MET A 168 -32.57 17.61 -43.47
N THR A 169 -32.07 17.24 -44.65
CA THR A 169 -32.49 17.83 -45.93
C THR A 169 -33.78 17.26 -46.50
N ALA A 170 -34.16 16.04 -46.13
CA ALA A 170 -35.28 15.31 -46.72
C ALA A 170 -36.66 15.73 -46.18
N ASN A 171 -36.72 16.39 -45.02
CA ASN A 171 -37.98 16.83 -44.41
C ASN A 171 -37.89 18.28 -43.91
N PRO A 172 -37.87 19.27 -44.83
CA PRO A 172 -37.62 20.67 -44.48
C PRO A 172 -38.80 21.26 -43.70
N ASN A 173 -38.58 21.58 -42.43
CA ASN A 173 -39.51 22.39 -41.65
C ASN A 173 -39.33 23.87 -42.06
N PRO A 174 -40.34 24.56 -42.61
CA PRO A 174 -40.20 25.94 -43.07
C PRO A 174 -39.87 26.94 -41.96
N SER A 175 -40.07 26.57 -40.69
CA SER A 175 -39.76 27.39 -39.51
C SER A 175 -38.44 27.01 -38.83
N MET A 176 -37.71 25.99 -39.32
CA MET A 176 -36.50 25.47 -38.66
C MET A 176 -35.49 24.91 -39.67
N LYS A 177 -34.29 25.51 -39.72
CA LYS A 177 -33.16 25.00 -40.51
C LYS A 177 -32.20 24.23 -39.61
N GLN A 178 -31.79 23.03 -40.01
CA GLN A 178 -30.80 22.22 -39.27
C GLN A 178 -29.56 21.99 -40.13
N GLU A 179 -28.37 22.10 -39.55
CA GLU A 179 -27.10 21.87 -40.24
C GLU A 179 -26.10 21.21 -39.29
N VAL A 180 -25.33 20.24 -39.79
CA VAL A 180 -24.21 19.65 -39.04
C VAL A 180 -23.01 20.59 -39.14
N VAL A 181 -22.48 21.02 -38.00
CA VAL A 181 -21.38 21.99 -37.91
C VAL A 181 -20.21 21.36 -37.14
N GLY A 182 -18.98 21.74 -37.47
CA GLY A 182 -17.77 21.22 -36.83
C GLY A 182 -17.39 19.79 -37.24
N ASP A 183 -16.22 19.36 -36.79
CA ASP A 183 -15.70 18.03 -37.11
C ASP A 183 -16.31 16.95 -36.19
N PRO A 184 -16.74 15.80 -36.74
CA PRO A 184 -17.21 14.68 -35.94
C PRO A 184 -16.14 14.14 -35.00
N VAL A 185 -16.46 14.00 -33.71
CA VAL A 185 -15.50 13.54 -32.69
C VAL A 185 -15.79 12.12 -32.24
N LEU A 186 -14.71 11.34 -32.09
CA LEU A 186 -14.78 9.99 -31.56
C LEU A 186 -14.85 10.04 -30.02
N PRO A 187 -15.89 9.48 -29.38
CA PRO A 187 -15.99 9.50 -27.94
C PRO A 187 -15.08 8.47 -27.28
N ILE A 188 -14.65 8.76 -26.05
CA ILE A 188 -13.98 7.81 -25.17
C ILE A 188 -15.05 7.09 -24.33
N LEU A 189 -14.99 5.76 -24.28
CA LEU A 189 -15.91 4.97 -23.46
C LEU A 189 -15.46 4.97 -22.00
N PHE A 190 -16.38 5.33 -21.12
CA PHE A 190 -16.23 5.23 -19.68
C PHE A 190 -17.27 4.27 -19.12
N ALA A 191 -16.88 3.42 -18.18
CA ALA A 191 -17.80 2.51 -17.52
C ALA A 191 -17.54 2.41 -16.01
N LYS A 192 -18.61 2.15 -15.26
CA LYS A 192 -18.57 1.67 -13.88
C LYS A 192 -18.70 0.15 -13.86
N GLU A 193 -18.29 -0.49 -12.76
CA GLU A 193 -18.43 -1.94 -12.58
C GLU A 193 -19.91 -2.40 -12.55
N ASN A 194 -20.83 -1.51 -12.19
CA ASN A 194 -22.28 -1.78 -12.22
C ASN A 194 -22.88 -1.78 -13.64
N GLY A 195 -22.07 -1.62 -14.68
CA GLY A 195 -22.52 -1.61 -16.07
C GLY A 195 -23.07 -0.27 -16.56
N GLU A 196 -22.97 0.80 -15.78
CA GLU A 196 -23.28 2.15 -16.23
C GLU A 196 -22.21 2.64 -17.20
N ILE A 197 -22.64 3.17 -18.34
CA ILE A 197 -21.77 3.64 -19.43
C ILE A 197 -21.96 5.14 -19.65
N ARG A 198 -20.84 5.82 -19.91
CA ARG A 198 -20.77 7.21 -20.36
C ARG A 198 -19.85 7.33 -21.57
N PHE A 199 -20.20 8.21 -22.49
CA PHE A 199 -19.39 8.54 -23.65
C PHE A 199 -18.77 9.92 -23.43
N GLY A 200 -17.48 9.95 -23.09
CA GLY A 200 -16.78 11.20 -22.90
C GLY A 200 -16.41 11.83 -24.24
N VAL A 201 -16.66 13.13 -24.39
CA VAL A 201 -16.14 13.97 -25.47
C VAL A 201 -15.41 15.20 -24.91
N PRO A 202 -14.56 15.87 -25.71
CA PRO A 202 -13.92 17.12 -25.30
C PRO A 202 -14.91 18.20 -24.83
N ALA A 203 -14.46 19.03 -23.89
CA ALA A 203 -15.24 20.11 -23.27
C ALA A 203 -15.82 21.14 -24.22
N GLU A 204 -15.11 21.40 -25.32
CA GLU A 204 -15.54 22.32 -26.38
C GLU A 204 -16.85 21.86 -27.05
N ILE A 205 -17.23 20.59 -26.83
CA ILE A 205 -18.34 19.91 -27.48
C ILE A 205 -19.50 19.72 -26.51
N SER A 206 -19.33 19.12 -25.33
CA SER A 206 -20.50 18.68 -24.53
C SER A 206 -20.88 19.55 -23.33
N ALA A 207 -20.19 20.66 -23.07
CA ALA A 207 -20.35 21.38 -21.80
C ALA A 207 -21.79 21.86 -21.51
N PHE A 208 -22.69 21.95 -22.50
CA PHE A 208 -23.99 22.61 -22.33
C PHE A 208 -25.20 21.99 -23.05
N THR A 209 -25.10 20.78 -23.63
CA THR A 209 -26.28 20.12 -24.21
C THR A 209 -26.21 18.60 -24.06
N ALA A 210 -27.20 18.02 -23.38
CA ALA A 210 -27.30 16.58 -23.18
C ALA A 210 -27.44 15.88 -24.54
N ALA A 211 -26.42 15.12 -24.92
CA ALA A 211 -26.50 14.23 -26.07
C ALA A 211 -26.75 12.80 -25.59
N THR A 212 -27.79 12.19 -26.15
CA THR A 212 -28.11 10.78 -25.95
C THR A 212 -27.11 9.97 -26.78
N GLY A 213 -26.31 9.12 -26.13
CA GLY A 213 -25.35 8.27 -26.82
C GLY A 213 -26.01 7.01 -27.37
N ILE A 214 -25.19 6.03 -27.75
CA ILE A 214 -25.67 4.77 -28.34
C ILE A 214 -26.66 4.10 -27.38
N GLY A 215 -27.83 3.72 -27.90
CA GLY A 215 -28.77 2.87 -27.18
C GLY A 215 -28.30 1.42 -27.19
N PHE A 216 -28.16 0.81 -26.02
CA PHE A 216 -27.66 -0.54 -25.82
C PHE A 216 -28.58 -1.37 -24.91
N PHE A 217 -28.40 -2.68 -24.94
CA PHE A 217 -28.99 -3.61 -24.00
C PHE A 217 -27.87 -4.25 -23.17
N LYS A 218 -28.07 -4.41 -21.87
CA LYS A 218 -27.10 -5.05 -20.95
C LYS A 218 -27.05 -6.57 -21.10
N GLU A 219 -27.20 -7.04 -22.33
CA GLU A 219 -27.26 -8.44 -22.75
C GLU A 219 -26.39 -8.62 -23.99
N THR A 220 -25.96 -9.84 -24.30
CA THR A 220 -25.17 -10.11 -25.51
C THR A 220 -26.03 -10.12 -26.77
N PRO A 221 -25.47 -9.88 -27.97
CA PRO A 221 -26.22 -9.98 -29.23
C PRO A 221 -26.92 -11.33 -29.42
N THR A 222 -26.26 -12.43 -29.04
CA THR A 222 -26.82 -13.78 -29.09
C THR A 222 -28.01 -13.95 -28.15
N ALA A 223 -27.91 -13.43 -26.92
CA ALA A 223 -29.00 -13.46 -25.95
C ALA A 223 -30.19 -12.61 -26.42
N MET A 224 -29.92 -11.42 -26.97
CA MET A 224 -30.95 -10.57 -27.57
C MET A 224 -31.66 -11.28 -28.72
N LYS A 225 -30.92 -11.90 -29.65
CA LYS A 225 -31.52 -12.63 -30.77
C LYS A 225 -32.45 -13.75 -30.29
N ALA A 226 -32.00 -14.56 -29.33
CA ALA A 226 -32.82 -15.64 -28.75
C ALA A 226 -34.09 -15.10 -28.05
N LEU A 227 -34.00 -13.95 -27.37
CA LEU A 227 -35.16 -13.30 -26.76
C LEU A 227 -36.16 -12.78 -27.81
N PHE A 228 -35.66 -12.23 -28.92
CA PHE A 228 -36.50 -11.78 -30.04
C PHE A 228 -37.20 -12.95 -30.75
N GLU A 229 -36.50 -14.06 -31.01
CA GLU A 229 -37.10 -15.28 -31.57
C GLU A 229 -38.17 -15.87 -30.62
N LYS A 230 -37.91 -15.84 -29.31
CA LYS A 230 -38.88 -16.32 -28.31
C LYS A 230 -40.15 -15.47 -28.27
N MET A 231 -40.05 -14.16 -28.49
CA MET A 231 -41.21 -13.26 -28.56
C MET A 231 -42.15 -13.58 -29.73
N GLU A 232 -41.65 -14.10 -30.84
CA GLU A 232 -42.51 -14.56 -31.95
C GLU A 232 -43.41 -15.73 -31.53
N THR A 233 -42.96 -16.53 -30.55
CA THR A 233 -43.68 -17.70 -30.05
C THR A 233 -44.46 -17.47 -28.75
N ASP A 234 -44.04 -16.50 -27.92
CA ASP A 234 -44.67 -16.15 -26.64
C ASP A 234 -44.73 -14.62 -26.43
N PRO A 235 -45.89 -14.00 -26.67
CA PRO A 235 -46.10 -12.55 -26.53
C PRO A 235 -45.94 -12.01 -25.08
N GLN A 236 -45.89 -12.87 -24.06
CA GLN A 236 -45.69 -12.47 -22.65
C GLN A 236 -44.21 -12.30 -22.28
N THR A 237 -43.27 -12.62 -23.18
CA THR A 237 -41.84 -12.53 -22.91
C THR A 237 -41.42 -11.07 -22.66
N ARG A 238 -40.84 -10.78 -21.50
CA ARG A 238 -40.40 -9.43 -21.11
C ARG A 238 -39.11 -9.05 -21.84
N THR A 239 -39.11 -7.93 -22.55
CA THR A 239 -37.90 -7.41 -23.20
C THR A 239 -36.98 -6.72 -22.19
N PRO A 240 -35.64 -6.89 -22.33
CA PRO A 240 -34.69 -6.07 -21.61
C PRO A 240 -34.89 -4.59 -21.95
N THR A 241 -34.82 -3.72 -20.95
CA THR A 241 -34.96 -2.28 -21.16
C THR A 241 -33.78 -1.77 -21.99
N ARG A 242 -34.07 -1.07 -23.08
CA ARG A 242 -33.03 -0.36 -23.84
C ARG A 242 -32.54 0.82 -23.01
N GLU A 243 -31.26 0.80 -22.66
CA GLU A 243 -30.59 1.91 -22.00
C GLU A 243 -29.87 2.77 -23.05
N SER A 244 -29.51 4.00 -22.70
CA SER A 244 -28.66 4.84 -23.54
C SER A 244 -27.50 5.37 -22.72
N GLY A 245 -26.29 5.23 -23.27
CA GLY A 245 -25.10 5.80 -22.65
C GLY A 245 -25.18 7.31 -22.77
N GLN A 246 -25.03 8.04 -21.68
CA GLN A 246 -25.06 9.50 -21.75
C GLN A 246 -23.72 10.02 -22.28
N VAL A 247 -23.77 11.00 -23.16
CA VAL A 247 -22.57 11.73 -23.57
C VAL A 247 -22.26 12.77 -22.50
N MET A 248 -21.02 12.78 -22.02
CA MET A 248 -20.52 13.70 -21.01
C MET A 248 -19.21 14.34 -21.50
N THR A 249 -18.74 15.32 -20.75
CA THR A 249 -17.41 15.88 -21.00
C THR A 249 -16.34 15.04 -20.32
N TYR A 250 -15.17 14.93 -20.95
CA TYR A 250 -13.95 14.58 -20.22
C TYR A 250 -12.95 15.73 -20.21
N GLU A 251 -12.17 15.78 -19.15
CA GLU A 251 -10.99 16.63 -19.04
C GLU A 251 -9.73 15.75 -19.13
N GLN A 252 -8.82 16.12 -20.02
CA GLN A 252 -7.48 15.58 -20.07
C GLN A 252 -6.52 16.50 -19.35
N LYS A 253 -5.93 15.99 -18.28
CA LYS A 253 -4.92 16.71 -17.51
C LYS A 253 -3.58 16.05 -17.72
N VAL A 254 -2.64 16.81 -18.27
CA VAL A 254 -1.23 16.40 -18.32
C VAL A 254 -0.71 16.38 -16.89
N VAL A 255 -0.09 15.28 -16.48
CA VAL A 255 0.64 15.18 -15.22
C VAL A 255 2.07 15.66 -15.46
N PRO A 256 2.48 16.78 -14.87
CA PRO A 256 3.85 17.26 -14.99
C PRO A 256 4.87 16.22 -14.53
N TRP A 257 5.93 16.02 -15.33
CA TRP A 257 6.96 15.01 -15.04
C TRP A 257 7.64 15.22 -13.68
N TYR A 258 7.79 16.48 -13.25
CA TYR A 258 8.47 16.84 -12.00
C TYR A 258 7.73 16.31 -10.77
N MET A 259 6.43 15.97 -10.88
CA MET A 259 5.66 15.43 -9.76
C MET A 259 6.04 13.98 -9.45
N PHE A 260 6.40 13.20 -10.49
CA PHE A 260 6.97 11.86 -10.30
C PHE A 260 8.37 11.94 -9.70
N PHE A 261 9.19 12.90 -10.17
CA PHE A 261 10.48 13.20 -9.54
C PHE A 261 10.31 13.60 -8.07
N ALA A 262 9.35 14.48 -7.76
CA ALA A 262 9.06 14.92 -6.39
C ALA A 262 8.65 13.76 -5.49
N ALA A 263 7.83 12.81 -5.97
CA ALA A 263 7.47 11.61 -5.20
C ALA A 263 8.70 10.74 -4.87
N ILE A 264 9.56 10.48 -5.85
CA ILE A 264 10.80 9.70 -5.65
C ILE A 264 11.75 10.44 -4.71
N PHE A 265 11.97 11.74 -4.95
CA PHE A 265 12.84 12.58 -4.14
C PHE A 265 12.34 12.70 -2.69
N PHE A 266 11.02 12.79 -2.50
CA PHE A 266 10.43 12.76 -1.17
C PHE A 266 10.66 11.41 -0.48
N GLY A 267 10.57 10.29 -1.20
CA GLY A 267 10.97 8.98 -0.68
C GLY A 267 12.42 8.95 -0.20
N LEU A 268 13.35 9.57 -0.93
CA LEU A 268 14.73 9.73 -0.49
C LEU A 268 14.85 10.57 0.79
N ILE A 269 14.11 11.67 0.92
CA ILE A 269 14.07 12.47 2.16
C ILE A 269 13.55 11.61 3.32
N MET A 270 12.49 10.84 3.09
CA MET A 270 11.91 9.96 4.11
C MET A 270 12.88 8.86 4.55
N ALA A 271 13.80 8.41 3.69
CA ALA A 271 14.85 7.45 4.06
C ALA A 271 15.70 8.01 5.20
N PHE A 272 16.20 9.24 5.04
CA PHE A 272 16.99 9.92 6.06
C PHE A 272 16.20 10.16 7.35
N ILE A 273 14.91 10.51 7.25
CA ILE A 273 14.05 10.72 8.44
C ILE A 273 13.85 9.40 9.20
N ILE A 274 13.60 8.30 8.49
CA ILE A 274 13.42 6.98 9.09
C ILE A 274 14.71 6.52 9.77
N GLU A 275 15.86 6.65 9.11
CA GLU A 275 17.17 6.33 9.69
C GLU A 275 17.46 7.20 10.92
N TRP A 276 17.21 8.51 10.85
CA TRP A 276 17.40 9.43 11.96
C TRP A 276 16.50 9.07 13.16
N LEU A 277 15.27 8.66 12.90
CA LEU A 277 14.36 8.24 13.95
C LEU A 277 14.82 6.95 14.62
N THR A 278 15.29 5.97 13.84
CA THR A 278 15.89 4.74 14.39
C THR A 278 17.16 5.07 15.18
N ASP A 279 18.05 5.91 14.65
CA ASP A 279 19.29 6.36 15.32
C ASP A 279 19.01 6.94 16.70
N TYR A 280 18.01 7.80 16.83
CA TYR A 280 17.67 8.41 18.11
C TYR A 280 17.43 7.39 19.23
N TYR A 281 16.77 6.28 18.92
CA TYR A 281 16.45 5.24 19.90
C TYR A 281 17.60 4.26 20.12
N VAL A 282 18.33 3.87 19.07
CA VAL A 282 19.31 2.78 19.18
C VAL A 282 20.75 3.23 19.35
N SER A 283 21.08 4.50 19.11
CA SER A 283 22.47 4.98 19.16
C SER A 283 23.02 5.13 20.58
N THR A 284 24.28 4.72 20.77
CA THR A 284 25.04 4.84 22.03
C THR A 284 25.22 6.29 22.50
N HIS A 285 25.12 7.26 21.58
CA HIS A 285 25.31 8.67 21.90
C HIS A 285 24.02 9.37 22.37
N LYS A 286 22.86 8.73 22.21
CA LYS A 286 21.55 9.34 22.44
C LYS A 286 20.97 8.95 23.80
N LYS A 287 19.96 9.70 24.21
CA LYS A 287 19.34 9.59 25.54
C LYS A 287 18.75 8.20 25.83
N PRO A 288 17.99 7.56 24.92
CA PRO A 288 17.33 6.28 25.23
C PRO A 288 18.30 5.17 25.65
N VAL A 289 19.38 4.94 24.89
CA VAL A 289 20.39 3.91 25.22
C VAL A 289 21.14 4.25 26.50
N LYS A 290 21.50 5.52 26.72
CA LYS A 290 22.19 5.97 27.94
C LYS A 290 21.35 5.75 29.19
N GLU A 291 20.04 5.95 29.11
CA GLU A 291 19.13 5.68 30.22
C GLU A 291 18.95 4.18 30.46
N VAL A 292 18.84 3.37 29.40
CA VAL A 292 18.79 1.90 29.52
C VAL A 292 20.09 1.38 30.16
N ALA A 293 21.25 1.92 29.77
CA ALA A 293 22.52 1.61 30.42
C ALA A 293 22.52 2.08 31.89
N GLY A 294 21.92 3.23 32.20
CA GLY A 294 21.83 3.77 33.56
C GLY A 294 21.05 2.92 34.54
N VAL A 295 19.94 2.33 34.10
CA VAL A 295 19.15 1.44 34.97
C VAL A 295 19.79 0.06 35.19
N SER A 296 20.89 -0.27 34.48
CA SER A 296 21.62 -1.53 34.68
C SER A 296 22.14 -1.71 36.11
N SER A 297 22.42 -0.61 36.83
CA SER A 297 22.86 -0.66 38.23
C SER A 297 21.78 -1.19 39.18
N ALA A 298 20.51 -1.15 38.76
CA ALA A 298 19.38 -1.71 39.50
C ALA A 298 19.08 -3.18 39.12
N GLY A 299 19.85 -3.75 38.18
CA GLY A 299 19.74 -5.14 37.72
C GLY A 299 19.00 -5.33 36.40
N PRO A 300 18.82 -6.59 35.96
CA PRO A 300 18.27 -6.89 34.63
C PRO A 300 16.81 -6.48 34.45
N ALA A 301 15.97 -6.64 35.47
CA ALA A 301 14.53 -6.41 35.34
C ALA A 301 14.17 -4.95 35.00
N PRO A 302 14.69 -3.92 35.71
CA PRO A 302 14.50 -2.52 35.32
C PRO A 302 15.00 -2.21 33.90
N MET A 303 16.13 -2.80 33.50
CA MET A 303 16.73 -2.60 32.18
C MET A 303 15.90 -3.21 31.04
N ILE A 304 15.30 -4.38 31.25
CA ILE A 304 14.31 -4.96 30.33
C ILE A 304 13.08 -4.06 30.23
N ILE A 305 12.53 -3.62 31.36
CA ILE A 305 11.34 -2.77 31.39
C ILE A 305 11.58 -1.47 30.61
N GLN A 306 12.69 -0.79 30.88
CA GLN A 306 13.00 0.49 30.26
C GLN A 306 13.28 0.35 28.75
N GLY A 307 14.06 -0.67 28.35
CA GLY A 307 14.35 -0.92 26.94
C GLY A 307 13.10 -1.31 26.15
N PHE A 308 12.22 -2.14 26.71
CA PHE A 308 10.95 -2.48 26.08
C PHE A 308 10.03 -1.26 25.94
N ALA A 309 9.94 -0.41 26.97
CA ALA A 309 9.12 0.80 26.94
C ALA A 309 9.57 1.79 25.85
N TYR A 310 10.86 2.08 25.78
CA TYR A 310 11.40 2.95 24.72
C TYR A 310 11.24 2.35 23.32
N ALA A 311 11.29 1.03 23.20
CA ALA A 311 11.11 0.38 21.91
C ALA A 311 9.65 0.46 21.45
N ALA A 312 8.69 0.29 22.36
CA ALA A 312 7.27 0.50 22.08
C ALA A 312 6.99 1.95 21.63
N GLU A 313 7.61 2.92 22.30
CA GLU A 313 7.56 4.33 21.91
C GLU A 313 8.13 4.55 20.50
N SER A 314 9.32 4.01 20.22
CA SER A 314 9.98 4.12 18.91
C SER A 314 9.13 3.57 17.77
N SER A 315 8.37 2.49 18.05
CA SER A 315 7.49 1.84 17.10
C SER A 315 6.32 2.76 16.68
N VAL A 316 5.76 3.51 17.63
CA VAL A 316 4.69 4.49 17.37
C VAL A 316 5.22 5.64 16.50
N PHE A 317 6.39 6.19 16.83
CA PHE A 317 6.96 7.27 16.02
C PHE A 317 7.31 6.81 14.61
N MET A 318 7.77 5.57 14.45
CA MET A 318 8.05 5.00 13.12
C MET A 318 6.77 4.91 12.29
N VAL A 319 5.63 4.56 12.90
CA VAL A 319 4.33 4.60 12.20
C VAL A 319 3.99 6.00 11.72
N PHE A 320 4.22 7.06 12.52
CA PHE A 320 4.01 8.43 12.04
C PHE A 320 4.92 8.79 10.86
N GLY A 321 6.18 8.37 10.88
CA GLY A 321 7.08 8.52 9.73
C GLY A 321 6.53 7.87 8.47
N ILE A 322 6.01 6.65 8.58
CA ILE A 322 5.37 5.94 7.46
C ILE A 322 4.08 6.64 7.02
N VAL A 323 3.24 7.12 7.93
CA VAL A 323 2.03 7.87 7.59
C VAL A 323 2.36 9.10 6.75
N VAL A 324 3.40 9.85 7.14
CA VAL A 324 3.89 11.00 6.36
C VAL A 324 4.35 10.57 4.96
N ALA A 325 5.10 9.46 4.87
CA ALA A 325 5.53 8.88 3.60
C ALA A 325 4.36 8.52 2.67
N LEU A 326 3.27 7.96 3.22
CA LEU A 326 2.09 7.54 2.48
C LEU A 326 1.12 8.69 2.16
N MET A 327 1.11 9.76 2.96
CA MET A 327 0.27 10.93 2.72
C MET A 327 0.79 11.83 1.60
N ALA A 328 2.11 12.01 1.47
CA ALA A 328 2.68 12.91 0.46
C ALA A 328 2.22 12.61 -0.99
N PRO A 329 2.15 11.35 -1.45
CA PRO A 329 1.56 10.99 -2.74
C PRO A 329 0.10 11.42 -2.95
N LEU A 330 -0.71 11.50 -1.89
CA LEU A 330 -2.09 11.99 -1.97
C LEU A 330 -2.14 13.50 -2.24
N PHE A 331 -1.13 14.25 -1.80
CA PHE A 331 -0.99 15.68 -2.09
C PHE A 331 -0.35 15.95 -3.46
N PHE A 332 0.66 15.14 -3.83
CA PHE A 332 1.25 15.23 -5.16
C PHE A 332 0.23 14.83 -6.23
N PHE A 333 -0.52 13.77 -6.02
CA PHE A 333 -1.51 13.30 -6.98
C PHE A 333 -2.91 13.28 -6.35
N PRO A 334 -3.57 14.44 -6.16
CA PRO A 334 -4.89 14.49 -5.54
C PRO A 334 -5.90 13.72 -6.39
N PRO A 335 -6.65 12.76 -5.81
CA PRO A 335 -7.66 12.00 -6.54
C PRO A 335 -8.69 12.91 -7.22
N ALA A 336 -9.08 13.98 -6.53
CA ALA A 336 -10.00 15.00 -7.01
C ALA A 336 -9.49 15.80 -8.21
N LEU A 337 -8.19 15.78 -8.52
CA LEU A 337 -7.61 16.44 -9.70
C LEU A 337 -7.27 15.46 -10.84
N TYR A 338 -7.03 14.20 -10.51
CA TYR A 338 -6.50 13.19 -11.43
C TYR A 338 -7.45 12.02 -11.68
N GLY A 339 -8.72 12.15 -11.26
CA GLY A 339 -9.79 11.21 -11.61
C GLY A 339 -9.81 9.92 -10.78
N GLY A 340 -9.18 9.91 -9.61
CA GLY A 340 -9.19 8.77 -8.68
C GLY A 340 -7.84 8.50 -8.01
N TYR A 341 -7.81 7.46 -7.17
CA TYR A 341 -6.65 7.14 -6.31
C TYR A 341 -5.51 6.41 -7.02
N ILE A 342 -5.70 5.93 -8.25
CA ILE A 342 -4.71 5.08 -8.93
C ILE A 342 -3.35 5.78 -9.07
N LEU A 343 -3.36 7.07 -9.40
CA LEU A 343 -2.13 7.84 -9.53
C LEU A 343 -1.49 8.13 -8.17
N SER A 344 -2.29 8.32 -7.12
CA SER A 344 -1.80 8.49 -5.75
C SER A 344 -1.14 7.22 -5.22
N PHE A 345 -1.76 6.04 -5.42
CA PHE A 345 -1.16 4.76 -5.05
C PHE A 345 0.07 4.42 -5.90
N TYR A 346 0.09 4.81 -7.17
CA TYR A 346 1.32 4.76 -7.95
C TYR A 346 2.41 5.67 -7.36
N GLY A 347 2.04 6.87 -6.89
CA GLY A 347 2.91 7.76 -6.14
C GLY A 347 3.44 7.14 -4.83
N VAL A 348 2.64 6.35 -4.11
CA VAL A 348 3.09 5.56 -2.94
C VAL A 348 4.18 4.56 -3.34
N ALA A 349 4.00 3.85 -4.45
CA ALA A 349 5.03 2.96 -4.97
C ALA A 349 6.32 3.72 -5.37
N LEU A 350 6.19 4.94 -5.91
CA LEU A 350 7.34 5.79 -6.23
C LEU A 350 8.07 6.35 -5.01
N VAL A 351 7.34 6.69 -3.93
CA VAL A 351 7.97 7.01 -2.63
C VAL A 351 8.73 5.78 -2.10
N GLY A 352 8.14 4.59 -2.21
CA GLY A 352 8.82 3.32 -1.91
C GLY A 352 10.09 3.10 -2.73
N LEU A 353 10.05 3.40 -4.02
CA LEU A 353 11.22 3.38 -4.89
C LEU A 353 12.27 4.40 -4.46
N GLY A 354 11.84 5.61 -4.10
CA GLY A 354 12.65 6.70 -3.56
C GLY A 354 13.43 6.27 -2.31
N LEU A 355 12.74 5.63 -1.35
CA LEU A 355 13.38 5.05 -0.17
C LEU A 355 14.51 4.11 -0.58
N LEU A 356 14.26 3.22 -1.55
CA LEU A 356 15.22 2.20 -1.99
C LEU A 356 16.33 2.73 -2.93
N THR A 357 16.35 4.00 -3.31
CA THR A 357 17.42 4.53 -4.19
C THR A 357 18.81 4.43 -3.55
N THR A 358 18.90 4.46 -2.22
CA THR A 358 20.14 4.31 -1.45
C THR A 358 20.45 2.86 -1.06
N THR A 359 19.73 1.87 -1.61
CA THR A 359 19.88 0.45 -1.21
C THR A 359 21.33 -0.04 -1.28
N GLY A 360 22.11 0.40 -2.26
CA GLY A 360 23.53 0.03 -2.35
C GLY A 360 24.36 0.47 -1.13
N TYR A 361 24.08 1.67 -0.60
CA TYR A 361 24.72 2.19 0.60
C TYR A 361 24.21 1.48 1.87
N VAL A 362 22.88 1.30 1.97
CA VAL A 362 22.25 0.60 3.10
C VAL A 362 22.76 -0.85 3.20
N LEU A 363 22.85 -1.57 2.09
CA LEU A 363 23.34 -2.94 2.07
C LEU A 363 24.84 -3.02 2.43
N ALA A 364 25.63 -2.05 1.99
CA ALA A 364 27.04 -1.97 2.37
C ALA A 364 27.20 -1.75 3.89
N MET A 365 26.42 -0.84 4.48
CA MET A 365 26.37 -0.61 5.93
C MET A 365 25.90 -1.85 6.71
N ASP A 366 24.90 -2.56 6.18
CA ASP A 366 24.35 -3.78 6.80
C ASP A 366 25.38 -4.90 6.77
N THR A 367 26.08 -5.06 5.63
CA THR A 367 27.10 -6.10 5.44
C THR A 367 28.39 -5.78 6.19
N PHE A 368 28.71 -4.49 6.37
CA PHE A 368 29.87 -4.04 7.15
C PHE A 368 29.83 -4.59 8.58
N GLY A 369 28.65 -4.61 9.22
CA GLY A 369 28.52 -5.06 10.60
C GLY A 369 28.93 -6.52 10.84
N PRO A 370 28.38 -7.52 10.12
CA PRO A 370 28.81 -8.91 10.25
C PRO A 370 30.27 -9.13 9.86
N ILE A 371 30.83 -8.35 8.93
CA ILE A 371 32.26 -8.42 8.59
C ILE A 371 33.12 -7.96 9.77
N SER A 372 32.79 -6.82 10.39
CA SER A 372 33.54 -6.30 11.55
C SER A 372 33.43 -7.20 12.77
N ASP A 373 32.24 -7.77 13.01
CA ASP A 373 31.98 -8.73 14.08
C ASP A 373 32.82 -10.02 13.92
N ASN A 374 32.83 -10.60 12.70
CA ASN A 374 33.71 -11.73 12.39
C ASN A 374 35.19 -11.39 12.51
N ALA A 375 35.61 -10.18 12.12
CA ALA A 375 36.99 -9.74 12.27
C ALA A 375 37.41 -9.66 13.75
N GLN A 376 36.54 -9.11 14.61
CA GLN A 376 36.75 -9.11 16.07
C GLN A 376 36.83 -10.55 16.61
N GLY A 377 35.91 -11.42 16.19
CA GLY A 377 35.90 -12.83 16.60
C GLY A 377 37.19 -13.58 16.21
N VAL A 378 37.67 -13.40 14.98
CA VAL A 378 38.93 -13.98 14.50
C VAL A 378 40.12 -13.41 15.26
N PHE A 379 40.13 -12.10 15.53
CA PHE A 379 41.16 -11.46 16.36
C PHE A 379 41.24 -12.13 17.73
N GLU A 380 40.10 -12.30 18.43
CA GLU A 380 40.09 -12.94 19.75
C GLU A 380 40.44 -14.43 19.73
N MET A 381 39.97 -15.17 18.72
CA MET A 381 40.27 -16.60 18.60
C MET A 381 41.74 -16.87 18.20
N SER A 382 42.38 -15.95 17.49
CA SER A 382 43.76 -16.11 17.04
C SER A 382 44.79 -15.83 18.15
N GLY A 383 44.46 -14.96 19.10
CA GLY A 383 45.42 -14.39 20.07
C GLY A 383 46.51 -13.51 19.44
N ASP A 384 46.57 -13.45 18.10
CA ASP A 384 47.53 -12.66 17.35
C ASP A 384 47.13 -11.17 17.41
N GLY A 385 48.11 -10.31 17.66
CA GLY A 385 47.89 -8.87 17.74
C GLY A 385 47.32 -8.39 19.08
N HIS A 386 47.08 -9.26 20.07
CA HIS A 386 46.72 -8.86 21.44
C HIS A 386 47.79 -7.98 22.10
N GLY A 387 49.06 -8.15 21.73
CA GLY A 387 50.16 -7.27 22.16
C GLY A 387 50.19 -5.91 21.46
N ASN A 388 49.34 -5.68 20.46
CA ASN A 388 49.21 -4.42 19.74
C ASN A 388 47.90 -3.72 20.13
N GLU A 389 47.99 -2.75 21.04
CA GLU A 389 46.85 -1.99 21.54
C GLU A 389 46.08 -1.27 20.42
N TYR A 390 46.78 -0.83 19.36
CA TYR A 390 46.14 -0.22 18.19
C TYR A 390 45.27 -1.23 17.44
N GLY A 391 45.75 -2.47 17.29
CA GLY A 391 44.99 -3.55 16.64
C GLY A 391 43.70 -3.85 17.39
N SER A 392 43.77 -4.06 18.70
CA SER A 392 42.61 -4.33 19.56
C SER A 392 41.59 -3.19 19.53
N LYS A 393 42.05 -1.93 19.65
CA LYS A 393 41.17 -0.76 19.55
C LYS A 393 40.52 -0.61 18.18
N ALA A 394 41.23 -0.96 17.10
CA ALA A 394 40.70 -0.86 15.74
C ALA A 394 39.53 -1.83 15.53
N VAL A 395 39.70 -3.12 15.86
CA VAL A 395 38.64 -4.11 15.66
C VAL A 395 37.41 -3.84 16.54
N GLN A 396 37.62 -3.37 17.78
CA GLN A 396 36.52 -2.98 18.68
C GLN A 396 35.73 -1.78 18.16
N ARG A 397 36.41 -0.75 17.63
CA ARG A 397 35.74 0.41 17.02
C ARG A 397 34.93 0.04 15.79
N LEU A 398 35.45 -0.89 14.97
CA LEU A 398 34.74 -1.39 13.79
C LEU A 398 33.48 -2.17 14.19
N ASP A 399 33.56 -3.06 15.19
CA ASP A 399 32.39 -3.78 15.73
C ASP A 399 31.32 -2.81 16.28
N ALA A 400 31.73 -1.82 17.08
CA ALA A 400 30.80 -0.82 17.62
C ALA A 400 30.08 -0.02 16.53
N ALA A 401 30.82 0.41 15.50
CA ALA A 401 30.22 1.06 14.33
C ALA A 401 29.28 0.10 13.59
N GLY A 402 29.69 -1.16 13.40
CA GLY A 402 28.93 -2.21 12.74
C GLY A 402 27.59 -2.52 13.42
N ASN A 403 27.54 -2.51 14.75
CA ASN A 403 26.29 -2.75 15.49
C ASN A 403 25.31 -1.58 15.37
N THR A 404 25.82 -0.34 15.34
CA THR A 404 25.00 0.84 15.04
C THR A 404 24.45 0.78 13.62
N THR A 405 25.28 0.45 12.62
CA THR A 405 24.81 0.35 11.22
C THR A 405 23.80 -0.79 11.04
N LYS A 406 24.02 -1.98 11.62
CA LYS A 406 23.06 -3.10 11.65
C LYS A 406 21.70 -2.68 12.20
N ALA A 407 21.67 -1.85 13.25
CA ALA A 407 20.41 -1.41 13.84
C ALA A 407 19.65 -0.45 12.92
N LEU A 408 20.36 0.50 12.29
CA LEU A 408 19.78 1.46 11.33
C LEU A 408 19.20 0.76 10.10
N THR A 409 19.95 -0.20 9.54
CA THR A 409 19.56 -0.93 8.33
C THR A 409 18.34 -1.81 8.57
N LYS A 410 18.19 -2.41 9.77
CA LYS A 410 16.97 -3.14 10.18
C LYS A 410 15.74 -2.23 10.22
N GLY A 411 15.85 -1.06 10.86
CA GLY A 411 14.75 -0.09 10.92
C GLY A 411 14.31 0.38 9.53
N PHE A 412 15.28 0.69 8.67
CA PHE A 412 15.04 1.05 7.28
C PHE A 412 14.38 -0.09 6.47
N ALA A 413 14.88 -1.33 6.59
CA ALA A 413 14.32 -2.48 5.90
C ALA A 413 12.85 -2.74 6.28
N ILE A 414 12.50 -2.53 7.55
CA ILE A 414 11.13 -2.65 8.05
C ILE A 414 10.23 -1.55 7.45
N ALA A 415 10.65 -0.28 7.49
CA ALA A 415 9.84 0.82 6.97
C ALA A 415 9.59 0.73 5.46
N THR A 416 10.62 0.39 4.68
CA THR A 416 10.49 0.20 3.22
C THR A 416 9.56 -0.97 2.88
N ALA A 417 9.57 -2.03 3.68
CA ALA A 417 8.66 -3.16 3.50
C ALA A 417 7.20 -2.78 3.68
N VAL A 418 6.88 -1.95 4.66
CA VAL A 418 5.51 -1.50 4.90
C VAL A 418 5.01 -0.59 3.79
N VAL A 419 5.83 0.35 3.31
CA VAL A 419 5.46 1.21 2.17
C VAL A 419 5.17 0.35 0.92
N ALA A 420 6.03 -0.64 0.65
CA ALA A 420 5.81 -1.58 -0.44
C ALA A 420 4.55 -2.45 -0.22
N ALA A 421 4.31 -2.88 1.02
CA ALA A 421 3.15 -3.67 1.40
C ALA A 421 1.83 -2.91 1.17
N VAL A 422 1.79 -1.61 1.47
CA VAL A 422 0.61 -0.76 1.21
C VAL A 422 0.35 -0.58 -0.29
N ALA A 423 1.41 -0.42 -1.09
CA ALA A 423 1.27 -0.38 -2.55
C ALA A 423 0.72 -1.70 -3.11
N LEU A 424 1.27 -2.84 -2.69
CA LEU A 424 0.79 -4.18 -3.07
C LEU A 424 -0.63 -4.45 -2.58
N PHE A 425 -1.00 -3.93 -1.41
CA PHE A 425 -2.34 -4.04 -0.87
C PHE A 425 -3.39 -3.35 -1.76
N HIS A 426 -3.06 -2.19 -2.35
CA HIS A 426 -3.94 -1.58 -3.35
C HIS A 426 -4.07 -2.45 -4.61
N SER A 427 -2.97 -2.99 -5.14
CA SER A 427 -3.02 -3.92 -6.27
C SER A 427 -3.90 -5.14 -5.99
N TYR A 428 -3.84 -5.67 -4.77
CA TYR A 428 -4.73 -6.75 -4.33
C TYR A 428 -6.21 -6.36 -4.41
N LEU A 429 -6.59 -5.16 -3.97
CA LEU A 429 -7.98 -4.69 -4.05
C LEU A 429 -8.47 -4.59 -5.50
N GLU A 430 -7.61 -4.17 -6.42
CA GLU A 430 -7.93 -4.10 -7.85
C GLU A 430 -8.12 -5.51 -8.45
N ASP A 431 -7.18 -6.43 -8.21
CA ASP A 431 -7.25 -7.79 -8.72
C ASP A 431 -8.41 -8.60 -8.12
N ALA A 432 -8.77 -8.30 -6.87
CA ALA A 432 -9.89 -8.90 -6.17
C ALA A 432 -11.26 -8.27 -6.49
N LYS A 433 -11.34 -7.30 -7.42
CA LYS A 433 -12.58 -6.56 -7.76
C LYS A 433 -13.22 -5.83 -6.57
N LEU A 434 -12.37 -5.34 -5.66
CA LEU A 434 -12.75 -4.58 -4.48
C LEU A 434 -12.44 -3.08 -4.59
N GLY A 435 -11.80 -2.63 -5.67
CA GLY A 435 -11.37 -1.23 -5.83
C GLY A 435 -12.49 -0.20 -5.69
N GLN A 436 -13.71 -0.50 -6.18
CA GLN A 436 -14.88 0.38 -6.04
C GLN A 436 -15.72 0.09 -4.79
N LEU A 437 -15.80 -1.19 -4.40
CA LEU A 437 -16.59 -1.62 -3.25
C LEU A 437 -15.95 -1.16 -1.93
N GLY A 438 -14.62 -1.07 -1.93
CA GLY A 438 -13.81 -0.79 -0.75
C GLY A 438 -13.85 -1.91 0.29
N LEU A 439 -13.15 -1.66 1.40
CA LEU A 439 -13.20 -2.52 2.58
C LEU A 439 -13.98 -1.80 3.68
N ARG A 440 -15.24 -2.15 3.81
CA ARG A 440 -16.14 -1.64 4.84
C ARG A 440 -15.86 -2.34 6.18
N LEU A 441 -15.10 -1.69 7.06
CA LEU A 441 -14.70 -2.26 8.35
C LEU A 441 -15.88 -2.57 9.28
N ASP A 442 -17.07 -2.04 9.00
CA ASP A 442 -18.31 -2.36 9.71
C ASP A 442 -18.91 -3.73 9.31
N LEU A 443 -18.40 -4.37 8.25
CA LEU A 443 -18.78 -5.73 7.88
C LEU A 443 -18.03 -6.76 8.75
N PRO A 444 -18.73 -7.72 9.40
CA PRO A 444 -18.13 -8.67 10.31
C PRO A 444 -16.98 -9.48 9.70
N GLU A 445 -17.12 -9.95 8.46
CA GLU A 445 -16.09 -10.78 7.81
C GLU A 445 -14.78 -10.02 7.57
N ILE A 446 -14.87 -8.74 7.23
CA ILE A 446 -13.70 -7.87 7.04
C ILE A 446 -13.02 -7.62 8.39
N PHE A 447 -13.82 -7.30 9.41
CA PHE A 447 -13.29 -7.04 10.75
C PHE A 447 -12.68 -8.29 11.39
N LEU A 448 -13.30 -9.47 11.22
CA LEU A 448 -12.74 -10.74 11.66
C LEU A 448 -11.44 -11.08 10.92
N GLY A 449 -11.39 -10.85 9.61
CA GLY A 449 -10.17 -10.93 8.83
C GLY A 449 -9.07 -10.06 9.42
N LEU A 450 -9.37 -8.79 9.71
CA LEU A 450 -8.45 -7.84 10.35
C LEU A 450 -7.92 -8.33 11.69
N LEU A 451 -8.77 -8.87 12.57
CA LEU A 451 -8.33 -9.42 13.85
C LEU A 451 -7.38 -10.62 13.67
N ILE A 452 -7.68 -11.53 12.75
CA ILE A 452 -6.83 -12.69 12.46
C ILE A 452 -5.49 -12.23 11.87
N GLY A 453 -5.53 -11.26 10.95
CA GLY A 453 -4.33 -10.64 10.37
C GLY A 453 -3.46 -9.97 11.42
N ALA A 454 -4.07 -9.20 12.32
CA ALA A 454 -3.36 -8.52 13.40
C ALA A 454 -2.70 -9.51 14.37
N ALA A 455 -3.31 -10.68 14.60
CA ALA A 455 -2.76 -11.73 15.45
C ALA A 455 -1.58 -12.49 14.82
N ALA A 456 -1.47 -12.51 13.49
CA ALA A 456 -0.49 -13.34 12.78
C ALA A 456 0.98 -12.96 13.09
N PRO A 457 1.37 -11.67 13.09
CA PRO A 457 2.70 -11.24 13.52
C PRO A 457 3.05 -11.67 14.95
N TYR A 458 2.11 -11.57 15.89
CA TYR A 458 2.34 -11.98 17.29
C TYR A 458 2.61 -13.47 17.40
N LEU A 459 1.81 -14.29 16.71
CA LEU A 459 2.00 -15.74 16.72
C LEU A 459 3.33 -16.13 16.06
N PHE A 460 3.68 -15.48 14.94
CA PHE A 460 4.96 -15.68 14.26
C PHE A 460 6.16 -15.30 15.16
N SER A 461 6.11 -14.14 15.81
CA SER A 461 7.14 -13.69 16.74
C SER A 461 7.26 -14.64 17.93
N ALA A 462 6.14 -15.07 18.53
CA ALA A 462 6.16 -16.03 19.63
C ALA A 462 6.80 -17.36 19.22
N SER A 463 6.46 -17.90 18.04
CA SER A 463 7.04 -19.15 17.55
C SER A 463 8.55 -19.04 17.31
N THR A 464 9.00 -17.95 16.68
CA THR A 464 10.42 -17.74 16.37
C THR A 464 11.26 -17.47 17.62
N ILE A 465 10.76 -16.67 18.58
CA ILE A 465 11.45 -16.43 19.85
C ILE A 465 11.59 -17.72 20.65
N ASN A 466 10.53 -18.52 20.76
CA ASN A 466 10.58 -19.80 21.48
C ASN A 466 11.52 -20.81 20.80
N ALA A 467 11.56 -20.82 19.46
CA ALA A 467 12.48 -21.67 18.71
C ALA A 467 13.96 -21.35 19.04
N VAL A 468 14.33 -20.07 19.05
CA VAL A 468 15.68 -19.63 19.44
C VAL A 468 15.96 -20.01 20.90
N GLY A 469 15.01 -19.80 21.82
CA GLY A 469 15.17 -20.16 23.23
C GLY A 469 15.48 -21.65 23.45
N ARG A 470 14.80 -22.55 22.72
CA ARG A 470 15.08 -23.99 22.77
C ARG A 470 16.46 -24.33 22.21
N ALA A 471 16.80 -23.80 21.04
CA ALA A 471 18.09 -24.03 20.40
C ALA A 471 19.26 -23.53 21.28
N ALA A 472 19.11 -22.33 21.86
CA ALA A 472 20.06 -21.75 22.79
C ALA A 472 20.24 -22.62 24.04
N PHE A 473 19.16 -23.17 24.59
CA PHE A 473 19.25 -24.07 25.75
C PHE A 473 20.02 -25.37 25.44
N GLN A 474 19.76 -25.99 24.29
CA GLN A 474 20.52 -27.16 23.84
C GLN A 474 22.00 -26.83 23.67
N LEU A 475 22.31 -25.67 23.07
CA LEU A 475 23.68 -25.19 22.89
C LEU A 475 24.39 -24.94 24.24
N ILE A 476 23.71 -24.28 25.19
CA ILE A 476 24.26 -24.02 26.53
C ILE A 476 24.60 -25.33 27.26
N ASN A 477 23.72 -26.33 27.16
CA ASN A 477 23.96 -27.62 27.80
C ASN A 477 25.11 -28.38 27.15
N GLU A 478 25.25 -28.30 25.83
CA GLU A 478 26.38 -28.91 25.13
C GLU A 478 27.70 -28.24 25.53
N VAL A 479 27.77 -26.91 25.55
CA VAL A 479 28.96 -26.17 26.01
C VAL A 479 29.30 -26.54 27.46
N ARG A 480 28.30 -26.58 28.35
CA ARG A 480 28.49 -27.00 29.76
C ARG A 480 28.94 -28.44 29.89
N ARG A 481 28.45 -29.35 29.04
CA ARG A 481 28.87 -30.76 29.00
C ARG A 481 30.32 -30.86 28.59
N GLN A 482 30.76 -30.12 27.56
CA GLN A 482 32.16 -30.09 27.14
C GLN A 482 33.07 -29.58 28.25
N PHE A 483 32.76 -28.44 28.88
CA PHE A 483 33.57 -27.90 29.99
C PHE A 483 33.61 -28.83 31.22
N ARG A 484 32.52 -29.55 31.51
CA ARG A 484 32.48 -30.50 32.63
C ARG A 484 33.30 -31.77 32.35
N ASN A 485 33.23 -32.27 31.12
CA ASN A 485 33.86 -33.54 30.74
C ASN A 485 35.35 -33.39 30.42
N ASP A 486 35.77 -32.19 29.98
CA ASP A 486 37.17 -31.87 29.68
C ASP A 486 37.56 -30.53 30.30
N PRO A 487 38.08 -30.54 31.55
CA PRO A 487 38.60 -29.34 32.21
C PRO A 487 39.75 -28.66 31.45
N GLY A 488 40.47 -29.42 30.61
CA GLY A 488 41.57 -28.91 29.79
C GLY A 488 41.11 -27.85 28.78
N ILE A 489 39.82 -27.78 28.45
CA ILE A 489 39.26 -26.72 27.63
C ILE A 489 39.34 -25.36 28.34
N MET A 490 38.98 -25.29 29.63
CA MET A 490 39.04 -24.05 30.41
C MET A 490 40.49 -23.64 30.73
N GLU A 491 41.38 -24.63 30.84
CA GLU A 491 42.83 -24.43 30.99
C GLU A 491 43.53 -24.04 29.67
N GLY A 492 42.84 -24.15 28.53
CA GLY A 492 43.38 -23.87 27.20
C GLY A 492 44.33 -24.95 26.65
N THR A 493 44.36 -26.13 27.24
CA THR A 493 45.22 -27.27 26.85
C THR A 493 44.54 -28.23 25.88
N SER A 494 43.20 -28.27 25.86
CA SER A 494 42.37 -29.07 24.96
C SER A 494 41.53 -28.19 24.03
N LYS A 495 41.22 -28.68 22.83
CA LYS A 495 40.32 -28.00 21.88
C LYS A 495 38.85 -28.41 22.11
N PRO A 496 37.90 -27.45 22.15
CA PRO A 496 36.47 -27.76 22.17
C PRO A 496 36.01 -28.50 20.90
N ASP A 497 34.89 -29.23 21.00
CA ASP A 497 34.19 -29.78 19.85
C ASP A 497 33.21 -28.74 19.29
N TYR A 498 33.70 -27.92 18.36
CA TYR A 498 32.89 -26.93 17.65
C TYR A 498 31.83 -27.57 16.74
N GLY A 499 32.09 -28.78 16.21
CA GLY A 499 31.21 -29.47 15.27
C GLY A 499 29.88 -29.86 15.90
N ALA A 500 29.92 -30.29 17.16
CA ALA A 500 28.71 -30.57 17.95
C ALA A 500 27.80 -29.33 18.07
N CYS A 501 28.38 -28.18 18.44
CA CYS A 501 27.65 -26.90 18.55
C CYS A 501 27.02 -26.49 17.20
N VAL A 502 27.79 -26.55 16.12
CA VAL A 502 27.30 -26.25 14.75
C VAL A 502 26.16 -27.19 14.34
N GLY A 503 26.28 -28.48 14.66
CA GLY A 503 25.25 -29.48 14.37
C GLY A 503 23.91 -29.18 15.05
N ILE A 504 23.95 -28.77 16.33
CA ILE A 504 22.76 -28.39 17.11
C ILE A 504 22.05 -27.21 16.46
N VAL A 505 22.75 -26.10 16.23
CA VAL A 505 22.13 -24.88 15.68
C VAL A 505 21.63 -25.08 14.25
N THR A 506 22.34 -25.88 13.43
CA THR A 506 21.93 -26.20 12.05
C THR A 506 20.63 -27.01 12.02
N ALA A 507 20.56 -28.09 12.80
CA ALA A 507 19.39 -28.94 12.86
C ALA A 507 18.17 -28.18 13.43
N ALA A 508 18.39 -27.37 14.46
CA ALA A 508 17.35 -26.54 15.05
C ALA A 508 16.81 -25.52 14.03
N ALA A 509 17.69 -24.76 13.36
CA ALA A 509 17.27 -23.76 12.37
C ALA A 509 16.42 -24.37 11.25
N GLN A 510 16.82 -25.51 10.68
CA GLN A 510 16.08 -26.17 9.61
C GLN A 510 14.70 -26.67 10.05
N LYS A 511 14.61 -27.26 11.26
CA LYS A 511 13.36 -27.82 11.78
C LYS A 511 12.38 -26.72 12.21
N GLU A 512 12.89 -25.68 12.87
CA GLU A 512 12.07 -24.64 13.49
C GLU A 512 11.51 -23.64 12.46
N LEU A 513 12.21 -23.39 11.34
CA LEU A 513 11.75 -22.47 10.28
C LEU A 513 10.53 -22.99 9.49
N LEU A 514 10.27 -24.30 9.52
CA LEU A 514 9.15 -24.89 8.78
C LEU A 514 7.79 -24.36 9.26
N SER A 515 7.59 -24.26 10.58
CA SER A 515 6.31 -23.86 11.15
C SER A 515 5.94 -22.39 10.82
N PRO A 516 6.82 -21.40 11.04
CA PRO A 516 6.56 -20.02 10.63
C PRO A 516 6.33 -19.87 9.12
N GLY A 517 7.04 -20.65 8.28
CA GLY A 517 6.85 -20.66 6.83
C GLY A 517 5.47 -21.19 6.42
N ILE A 518 5.01 -22.29 7.03
CA ILE A 518 3.66 -22.82 6.80
C ILE A 518 2.60 -21.80 7.25
N LEU A 519 2.80 -21.16 8.40
CA LEU A 519 1.89 -20.13 8.91
C LEU A 519 1.73 -18.96 7.94
N ALA A 520 2.83 -18.49 7.34
CA ALA A 520 2.83 -17.38 6.39
C ALA A 520 1.97 -17.63 5.14
N ILE A 521 1.85 -18.88 4.72
CA ILE A 521 1.12 -19.28 3.49
C ILE A 521 -0.28 -19.79 3.82
N ALA A 522 -0.41 -20.70 4.78
CA ALA A 522 -1.66 -21.38 5.08
C ALA A 522 -2.68 -20.45 5.76
N LEU A 523 -2.24 -19.44 6.52
CA LEU A 523 -3.14 -18.53 7.21
C LEU A 523 -3.93 -17.61 6.27
N PRO A 524 -3.28 -16.90 5.30
CA PRO A 524 -4.02 -16.20 4.25
C PRO A 524 -4.98 -17.12 3.50
N VAL A 525 -4.55 -18.33 3.11
CA VAL A 525 -5.41 -19.31 2.40
C VAL A 525 -6.64 -19.69 3.23
N ALA A 526 -6.46 -19.97 4.52
CA ALA A 526 -7.56 -20.35 5.41
C ALA A 526 -8.59 -19.22 5.57
N VAL A 527 -8.13 -17.97 5.74
CA VAL A 527 -9.03 -16.80 5.80
C VAL A 527 -9.75 -16.61 4.48
N ALA A 528 -9.00 -16.64 3.38
CA ALA A 528 -9.50 -16.43 2.04
C ALA A 528 -10.64 -17.42 1.71
N PHE A 529 -10.37 -18.72 1.71
CA PHE A 529 -11.37 -19.72 1.31
C PHE A 529 -12.39 -20.03 2.40
N GLY A 530 -12.01 -19.90 3.68
CA GLY A 530 -12.90 -20.19 4.80
C GLY A 530 -14.07 -19.22 4.89
N PHE A 531 -13.79 -17.92 4.73
CA PHE A 531 -14.84 -16.89 4.72
C PHE A 531 -15.69 -16.89 3.45
N SER A 532 -15.25 -17.56 2.38
CA SER A 532 -16.06 -17.79 1.17
C SER A 532 -17.13 -18.87 1.35
N ILE A 533 -17.05 -19.75 2.36
CA ILE A 533 -17.96 -20.89 2.53
C ILE A 533 -19.39 -20.41 2.78
N GLY A 534 -20.34 -20.92 2.00
CA GLY A 534 -21.77 -20.64 2.18
C GLY A 534 -22.20 -19.21 1.85
N LYS A 535 -21.32 -18.42 1.22
CA LYS A 535 -21.61 -17.04 0.83
C LYS A 535 -22.21 -16.99 -0.57
N ALA A 536 -23.27 -16.18 -0.71
CA ALA A 536 -23.94 -16.01 -1.98
C ALA A 536 -23.05 -15.22 -2.95
N PRO A 537 -22.90 -15.67 -4.21
CA PRO A 537 -22.20 -14.89 -5.21
C PRO A 537 -22.92 -13.57 -5.49
N VAL A 538 -22.15 -12.50 -5.63
CA VAL A 538 -22.59 -11.17 -6.03
C VAL A 538 -22.38 -11.04 -7.53
N ASN A 539 -23.38 -10.50 -8.23
CA ASN A 539 -23.23 -10.17 -9.64
C ASN A 539 -22.50 -8.83 -9.79
N VAL A 540 -21.28 -8.86 -10.33
CA VAL A 540 -20.51 -7.67 -10.71
C VAL A 540 -20.29 -7.73 -12.22
N GLY A 541 -20.76 -6.71 -12.94
CA GLY A 541 -20.61 -6.66 -14.40
C GLY A 541 -21.19 -7.87 -15.16
N GLY A 542 -22.25 -8.54 -14.67
CA GLY A 542 -22.85 -9.70 -15.33
C GLY A 542 -22.13 -11.03 -15.06
N GLU A 543 -21.14 -11.08 -14.16
CA GLU A 543 -20.51 -12.33 -13.68
C GLU A 543 -20.76 -12.52 -12.20
N LEU A 544 -20.93 -13.77 -11.78
CA LEU A 544 -21.10 -14.12 -10.38
C LEU A 544 -19.73 -14.28 -9.73
N TYR A 545 -19.46 -13.46 -8.71
CA TYR A 545 -18.25 -13.52 -7.91
C TYR A 545 -18.57 -13.77 -6.44
N ASN A 546 -17.73 -14.53 -5.75
CA ASN A 546 -17.76 -14.61 -4.29
C ASN A 546 -16.72 -13.65 -3.71
N LEU A 547 -17.16 -12.45 -3.34
CA LEU A 547 -16.26 -11.40 -2.86
C LEU A 547 -15.98 -11.48 -1.36
N THR A 548 -16.76 -12.23 -0.58
CA THR A 548 -16.68 -12.19 0.88
C THR A 548 -15.34 -12.71 1.42
N GLY A 549 -14.82 -13.80 0.86
CA GLY A 549 -13.49 -14.29 1.26
C GLY A 549 -12.37 -13.34 0.86
N ALA A 550 -12.48 -12.68 -0.29
CA ALA A 550 -11.53 -11.66 -0.72
C ALA A 550 -11.58 -10.42 0.20
N GLN A 551 -12.77 -10.01 0.62
CA GLN A 551 -12.96 -8.93 1.57
C GLN A 551 -12.35 -9.26 2.94
N ALA A 552 -12.57 -10.48 3.45
CA ALA A 552 -11.97 -10.96 4.70
C ALA A 552 -10.44 -11.02 4.60
N LEU A 553 -9.90 -11.52 3.48
CA LEU A 553 -8.46 -11.53 3.22
C LEU A 553 -7.91 -10.10 3.12
N GLY A 554 -8.64 -9.16 2.52
CA GLY A 554 -8.27 -7.74 2.50
C GLY A 554 -8.17 -7.15 3.92
N GLY A 555 -9.14 -7.46 4.79
CA GLY A 555 -9.07 -7.14 6.22
C GLY A 555 -7.83 -7.75 6.88
N PHE A 556 -7.54 -9.03 6.61
CA PHE A 556 -6.37 -9.74 7.11
C PHE A 556 -5.05 -9.06 6.72
N LEU A 557 -4.88 -8.66 5.47
CA LEU A 557 -3.68 -7.95 5.04
C LEU A 557 -3.52 -6.61 5.76
N ALA A 558 -4.59 -5.83 5.89
CA ALA A 558 -4.56 -4.57 6.63
C ALA A 558 -4.15 -4.79 8.11
N GLY A 559 -4.72 -5.80 8.78
CA GLY A 559 -4.36 -6.17 10.14
C GLY A 559 -2.90 -6.59 10.28
N ALA A 560 -2.41 -7.46 9.38
CA ALA A 560 -1.05 -7.98 9.39
C ALA A 560 0.00 -6.88 9.12
N ILE A 561 -0.29 -5.93 8.23
CA ILE A 561 0.59 -4.79 7.95
C ILE A 561 0.72 -3.90 9.19
N VAL A 562 -0.39 -3.51 9.81
CA VAL A 562 -0.39 -2.58 10.94
C VAL A 562 0.28 -3.20 12.17
N SER A 563 -0.13 -4.40 12.58
CA SER A 563 0.44 -5.03 13.76
C SER A 563 1.87 -5.53 13.52
N GLY A 564 2.16 -5.99 12.30
CA GLY A 564 3.47 -6.47 11.91
C GLY A 564 4.50 -5.37 11.89
N GLN A 565 4.15 -4.19 11.38
CA GLN A 565 5.00 -2.99 11.49
C GLN A 565 5.35 -2.67 12.94
N LEU A 566 4.33 -2.60 13.79
CA LEU A 566 4.51 -2.22 15.19
C LEU A 566 5.40 -3.22 15.93
N MET A 567 5.15 -4.51 15.72
CA MET A 567 5.92 -5.59 16.34
C MET A 567 7.36 -5.65 15.80
N ALA A 568 7.57 -5.45 14.50
CA ALA A 568 8.89 -5.52 13.89
C ALA A 568 9.83 -4.46 14.48
N VAL A 569 9.37 -3.21 14.55
CA VAL A 569 10.16 -2.11 15.12
C VAL A 569 10.38 -2.30 16.60
N LEU A 570 9.35 -2.72 17.34
CA LEU A 570 9.44 -2.99 18.77
C LEU A 570 10.57 -4.00 19.07
N LEU A 571 10.55 -5.16 18.40
CA LEU A 571 11.53 -6.21 18.66
C LEU A 571 12.94 -5.83 18.18
N ALA A 572 13.05 -5.22 17.00
CA ALA A 572 14.33 -4.80 16.45
C ALA A 572 15.01 -3.74 17.34
N ASN A 573 14.28 -2.71 17.74
CA ASN A 573 14.83 -1.61 18.52
C ASN A 573 15.04 -1.99 19.99
N SER A 574 14.21 -2.84 20.60
CA SER A 574 14.45 -3.29 21.97
C SER A 574 15.78 -4.05 22.07
N GLY A 575 16.03 -4.99 21.15
CA GLY A 575 17.28 -5.73 21.15
C GLY A 575 18.47 -4.82 20.80
N GLY A 576 18.32 -3.92 19.82
CA GLY A 576 19.38 -2.97 19.46
C GLY A 576 19.77 -2.04 20.62
N MET A 577 18.79 -1.58 21.40
CA MET A 577 19.05 -0.77 22.59
C MET A 577 19.76 -1.55 23.69
N TRP A 578 19.36 -2.80 23.96
CA TRP A 578 20.02 -3.62 24.99
C TRP A 578 21.47 -3.97 24.60
N ASP A 579 21.72 -4.27 23.33
CA ASP A 579 23.07 -4.53 22.82
C ASP A 579 23.96 -3.27 22.96
N ASN A 580 23.48 -2.13 22.49
CA ASN A 580 24.25 -0.89 22.56
C ASN A 580 24.41 -0.37 24.01
N ALA A 581 23.45 -0.63 24.89
CA ALA A 581 23.61 -0.33 26.32
C ALA A 581 24.65 -1.24 26.98
N LYS A 582 24.71 -2.52 26.62
CA LYS A 582 25.78 -3.44 27.04
C LYS A 582 27.14 -2.94 26.56
N LYS A 583 27.26 -2.52 25.29
CA LYS A 583 28.52 -1.96 24.75
C LYS A 583 28.99 -0.72 25.50
N LEU A 584 28.09 0.22 25.81
CA LEU A 584 28.45 1.39 26.65
C LEU A 584 29.04 0.98 28.00
N ILE A 585 28.50 -0.06 28.62
CA ILE A 585 29.00 -0.58 29.89
C ILE A 585 30.34 -1.30 29.69
N GLU A 586 30.52 -2.06 28.61
CA GLU A 586 31.80 -2.68 28.23
C GLU A 586 32.92 -1.64 28.04
N ASP A 587 32.58 -0.47 27.49
CA ASP A 587 33.50 0.66 27.27
C ASP A 587 33.85 1.44 28.55
N GLY A 588 33.30 1.03 29.70
CA GLY A 588 33.67 1.55 31.02
C GLY A 588 32.58 2.32 31.76
N LEU A 589 31.42 2.56 31.12
CA LEU A 589 30.27 3.14 31.82
C LEU A 589 29.81 2.20 32.94
N TYR A 590 29.48 2.74 34.11
CA TYR A 590 29.08 1.96 35.30
C TYR A 590 30.09 0.88 35.75
N GLY A 591 31.38 1.08 35.44
CA GLY A 591 32.47 0.29 36.00
C GLY A 591 33.04 -0.80 35.09
N GLY A 592 32.54 -0.94 33.85
CA GLY A 592 33.18 -1.82 32.88
C GLY A 592 32.78 -3.29 32.95
N LYS A 593 33.52 -4.11 32.18
CA LYS A 593 33.36 -5.56 32.12
C LYS A 593 33.53 -6.22 33.50
N GLY A 594 32.73 -7.25 33.74
CA GLY A 594 32.76 -8.06 34.97
C GLY A 594 31.93 -7.53 36.14
N THR A 595 31.45 -6.28 36.06
CA THR A 595 30.57 -5.69 37.08
C THR A 595 29.16 -6.30 37.09
N GLU A 596 28.39 -6.07 38.16
CA GLU A 596 26.98 -6.48 38.21
C GLU A 596 26.12 -5.76 37.16
N ALA A 597 26.43 -4.48 36.88
CA ALA A 597 25.82 -3.73 35.78
C ALA A 597 26.08 -4.41 34.42
N HIS A 598 27.32 -4.84 34.17
CA HIS A 598 27.68 -5.58 32.96
C HIS A 598 26.96 -6.92 32.86
N LYS A 599 26.89 -7.69 33.95
CA LYS A 599 26.11 -8.95 33.97
C LYS A 599 24.63 -8.71 33.68
N ALA A 600 24.05 -7.64 34.23
CA ALA A 600 22.67 -7.27 33.94
C ALA A 600 22.46 -6.93 32.46
N ALA A 601 23.40 -6.20 31.86
CA ALA A 601 23.35 -5.84 30.45
C ALA A 601 23.48 -7.06 29.52
N ILE A 602 24.36 -8.02 29.85
CA ILE A 602 24.46 -9.31 29.13
C ILE A 602 23.11 -10.04 29.15
N VAL A 603 22.45 -10.12 30.31
CA VAL A 603 21.12 -10.76 30.40
C VAL A 603 20.11 -10.06 29.49
N CYS A 604 20.10 -8.72 29.45
CA CYS A 604 19.18 -7.99 28.59
C CYS A 604 19.48 -8.16 27.10
N ASP A 605 20.76 -8.16 26.71
CA ASP A 605 21.17 -8.38 25.34
C ASP A 605 20.80 -9.79 24.85
N THR A 606 21.02 -10.82 25.68
CA THR A 606 20.59 -12.20 25.36
C THR A 606 19.08 -12.39 25.28
N VAL A 607 18.28 -11.55 25.96
CA VAL A 607 16.83 -11.45 25.70
C VAL A 607 16.56 -10.76 24.36
N GLY A 608 17.38 -9.78 23.99
CA GLY A 608 17.32 -9.01 22.76
C GLY A 608 17.71 -9.75 21.48
N ASP A 609 18.63 -10.71 21.54
CA ASP A 609 19.10 -11.47 20.38
C ASP A 609 17.97 -12.13 19.56
N PRO A 610 17.06 -12.94 20.14
CA PRO A 610 15.93 -13.47 19.38
C PRO A 610 14.99 -12.39 18.85
N PHE A 611 14.97 -11.20 19.47
CA PHE A 611 14.11 -10.10 19.06
C PHE A 611 14.70 -9.37 17.86
N LYS A 612 15.99 -8.98 17.93
CA LYS A 612 16.65 -8.15 16.90
C LYS A 612 17.23 -8.93 15.74
N ASP A 613 17.52 -10.22 15.88
CA ASP A 613 18.19 -11.01 14.84
C ASP A 613 17.33 -12.11 14.24
N THR A 614 16.21 -12.46 14.89
CA THR A 614 15.28 -13.48 14.39
C THR A 614 13.89 -12.91 14.16
N ALA A 615 13.14 -12.61 15.22
CA ALA A 615 11.72 -12.31 15.12
C ALA A 615 11.43 -10.95 14.46
N GLY A 616 12.09 -9.87 14.90
CA GLY A 616 11.87 -8.51 14.41
C GLY A 616 12.12 -8.39 12.89
N PRO A 617 13.34 -8.70 12.40
CA PRO A 617 13.62 -8.64 10.97
C PRO A 617 12.78 -9.61 10.13
N ALA A 618 12.42 -10.79 10.65
CA ALA A 618 11.63 -11.79 9.91
C ALA A 618 10.15 -11.41 9.73
N LEU A 619 9.64 -10.41 10.46
CA LEU A 619 8.30 -9.88 10.22
C LEU A 619 8.18 -9.13 8.88
N ASN A 620 9.27 -8.53 8.38
CA ASN A 620 9.30 -7.91 7.06
C ASN A 620 8.98 -8.92 5.92
N PRO A 621 9.74 -10.03 5.76
CA PRO A 621 9.41 -11.02 4.75
C PRO A 621 8.07 -11.71 5.02
N LEU A 622 7.63 -11.86 6.28
CA LEU A 622 6.29 -12.38 6.59
C LEU A 622 5.18 -11.54 5.92
N ILE A 623 5.19 -10.21 6.14
CA ILE A 623 4.21 -9.29 5.56
C ILE A 623 4.25 -9.36 4.02
N LYS A 624 5.46 -9.39 3.44
CA LYS A 624 5.63 -9.48 1.98
C LYS A 624 5.10 -10.80 1.41
N VAL A 625 5.37 -11.93 2.06
CA VAL A 625 4.88 -13.24 1.64
C VAL A 625 3.37 -13.31 1.74
N MET A 626 2.77 -12.85 2.84
CA MET A 626 1.30 -12.84 3.01
C MET A 626 0.62 -12.00 1.92
N ASN A 627 1.15 -10.80 1.61
CA ASN A 627 0.64 -9.97 0.53
C ASN A 627 0.79 -10.64 -0.85
N LEU A 628 1.95 -11.24 -1.13
CA LEU A 628 2.19 -11.93 -2.40
C LEU A 628 1.25 -13.12 -2.57
N VAL A 629 1.08 -13.94 -1.53
CA VAL A 629 0.13 -15.05 -1.53
C VAL A 629 -1.29 -14.54 -1.80
N ALA A 630 -1.71 -13.47 -1.14
CA ALA A 630 -3.03 -12.89 -1.37
C ALA A 630 -3.23 -12.38 -2.80
N LEU A 631 -2.23 -11.70 -3.37
CA LEU A 631 -2.24 -11.24 -4.75
C LEU A 631 -2.40 -12.42 -5.73
N LEU A 632 -1.64 -13.50 -5.52
CA LEU A 632 -1.73 -14.71 -6.34
C LEU A 632 -3.08 -15.42 -6.20
N LEU A 633 -3.70 -15.35 -5.01
CA LEU A 633 -5.02 -15.94 -4.75
C LEU A 633 -6.18 -15.09 -5.26
N ALA A 634 -6.02 -13.76 -5.38
CA ALA A 634 -7.08 -12.82 -5.76
C ALA A 634 -7.93 -13.27 -6.98
N PRO A 635 -7.36 -13.64 -8.14
CA PRO A 635 -8.17 -14.06 -9.30
C PRO A 635 -8.85 -15.44 -9.13
N ILE A 636 -8.40 -16.23 -8.15
CA ILE A 636 -8.95 -17.55 -7.85
C ILE A 636 -10.10 -17.41 -6.85
N ILE A 637 -9.88 -16.70 -5.74
CA ILE A 637 -10.86 -16.61 -4.65
C ILE A 637 -12.18 -15.98 -5.05
N ILE A 638 -12.16 -15.01 -5.96
CA ILE A 638 -13.37 -14.34 -6.42
C ILE A 638 -14.29 -15.26 -7.24
N ARG A 639 -13.79 -16.42 -7.69
CA ARG A 639 -14.60 -17.37 -8.48
C ARG A 639 -15.63 -18.08 -7.60
N PRO A 640 -16.85 -18.34 -8.13
CA PRO A 640 -17.89 -19.03 -7.39
C PRO A 640 -17.61 -20.54 -7.35
N PHE A 641 -16.81 -20.98 -6.39
CA PHE A 641 -16.57 -22.41 -6.13
C PHE A 641 -17.73 -23.05 -5.35
N ASN A 642 -17.90 -24.35 -5.54
CA ASN A 642 -18.80 -25.15 -4.70
C ASN A 642 -18.26 -25.20 -3.26
N ASN A 643 -19.16 -25.15 -2.28
CA ASN A 643 -18.87 -25.27 -0.85
C ASN A 643 -18.00 -26.50 -0.52
N THR A 644 -18.17 -27.64 -1.21
CA THR A 644 -17.31 -28.82 -0.98
C THR A 644 -15.85 -28.52 -1.27
N VAL A 645 -15.56 -27.82 -2.37
CA VAL A 645 -14.18 -27.45 -2.75
C VAL A 645 -13.62 -26.45 -1.74
N LEU A 646 -14.41 -25.45 -1.34
CA LEU A 646 -14.02 -24.46 -0.34
C LEU A 646 -13.72 -25.11 1.01
N CYS A 647 -14.55 -26.06 1.46
CA CYS A 647 -14.34 -26.82 2.68
C CYS A 647 -13.07 -27.69 2.62
N VAL A 648 -12.76 -28.30 1.48
CA VAL A 648 -11.53 -29.11 1.32
C VAL A 648 -10.29 -28.22 1.39
N ILE A 649 -10.26 -27.12 0.63
CA ILE A 649 -9.11 -26.18 0.64
C ILE A 649 -8.90 -25.60 2.04
N THR A 650 -9.98 -25.14 2.67
CA THR A 650 -9.94 -24.59 4.03
C THR A 650 -9.51 -25.66 5.03
N GLY A 651 -10.02 -26.89 4.92
CA GLY A 651 -9.65 -28.01 5.78
C GLY A 651 -8.17 -28.36 5.69
N ILE A 652 -7.59 -28.37 4.48
CA ILE A 652 -6.15 -28.59 4.28
C ILE A 652 -5.35 -27.44 4.92
N ALA A 653 -5.74 -26.19 4.69
CA ALA A 653 -5.06 -25.03 5.26
C ALA A 653 -5.09 -25.05 6.79
N LEU A 654 -6.25 -25.36 7.40
CA LEU A 654 -6.39 -25.51 8.84
C LEU A 654 -5.59 -26.70 9.39
N ALA A 655 -5.51 -27.82 8.67
CA ALA A 655 -4.69 -28.96 9.07
C ALA A 655 -3.19 -28.61 9.05
N LEU A 656 -2.74 -27.87 8.03
CA LEU A 656 -1.37 -27.35 7.94
C LEU A 656 -1.06 -26.37 9.08
N LEU A 657 -2.00 -25.47 9.41
CA LEU A 657 -1.86 -24.55 10.54
C LEU A 657 -1.82 -25.28 11.88
N ALA A 658 -2.71 -26.25 12.08
CA ALA A 658 -2.72 -27.08 13.27
C ALA A 658 -1.40 -27.86 13.41
N PHE A 659 -0.90 -28.41 12.31
CA PHE A 659 0.42 -29.06 12.26
C PHE A 659 1.56 -28.08 12.58
N ALA A 660 1.56 -26.88 12.02
CA ALA A 660 2.57 -25.85 12.29
C ALA A 660 2.55 -25.41 13.77
N ILE A 661 1.37 -25.14 14.33
CA ILE A 661 1.23 -24.75 15.74
C ILE A 661 1.64 -25.90 16.66
N TYR A 662 1.22 -27.13 16.35
CA TYR A 662 1.57 -28.31 17.13
C TYR A 662 3.08 -28.58 17.12
N THR A 663 3.73 -28.48 15.95
CA THR A 663 5.18 -28.67 15.85
C THR A 663 5.96 -27.54 16.52
N SER A 664 5.49 -26.29 16.44
CA SER A 664 6.10 -25.15 17.15
C SER A 664 6.07 -25.28 18.68
N LYS A 665 5.14 -26.08 19.21
CA LYS A 665 4.97 -26.36 20.65
C LYS A 665 5.67 -27.64 21.11
N LYS A 666 6.20 -28.45 20.19
CA LYS A 666 6.92 -29.69 20.56
C LYS A 666 8.30 -29.36 21.11
N GLY A 667 8.53 -29.77 22.36
CA GLY A 667 9.69 -29.37 23.15
C GLY A 667 9.39 -28.03 23.81
N SER A 668 9.19 -28.03 25.12
CA SER A 668 9.20 -26.79 25.90
C SER A 668 10.54 -26.61 26.60
N LEU A 669 10.96 -25.36 26.79
CA LEU A 669 12.15 -25.07 27.59
C LEU A 669 12.08 -25.70 28.99
N SER A 670 10.87 -25.78 29.57
CA SER A 670 10.64 -26.43 30.86
C SER A 670 10.84 -27.94 30.82
N GLU A 671 10.40 -28.62 29.76
CA GLU A 671 10.60 -30.07 29.60
C GLU A 671 12.08 -30.37 29.42
N ASP A 672 12.80 -29.56 28.63
CA ASP A 672 14.23 -29.69 28.45
C ASP A 672 14.98 -29.42 29.78
N LEU A 673 14.55 -28.40 30.55
CA LEU A 673 15.06 -28.11 31.90
C LEU A 673 14.84 -29.28 32.87
N GLN A 674 13.64 -29.89 32.87
CA GLN A 674 13.33 -31.03 33.73
C GLN A 674 14.11 -32.28 33.34
N ARG A 675 14.29 -32.53 32.04
CA ARG A 675 15.10 -33.64 31.53
C ARG A 675 16.56 -33.50 31.98
N VAL A 676 17.13 -32.31 31.85
CA VAL A 676 18.50 -32.03 32.30
C VAL A 676 18.61 -32.11 33.83
N ALA A 677 17.63 -31.60 34.57
CA ALA A 677 17.60 -31.73 36.04
C ALA A 677 17.54 -33.20 36.48
N GLY A 678 16.79 -34.05 35.76
CA GLY A 678 16.72 -35.49 35.98
C GLY A 678 18.03 -36.23 35.66
N GLU A 679 18.73 -35.81 34.60
CA GLU A 679 20.05 -36.34 34.26
C GLU A 679 21.12 -35.93 35.29
N VAL A 680 21.04 -34.72 35.85
CA VAL A 680 21.94 -34.24 36.93
C VAL A 680 21.62 -34.90 38.29
N GLY A 681 20.36 -35.21 38.57
CA GLY A 681 19.92 -35.86 39.81
C GLY A 681 20.31 -37.33 39.98
N SER A 682 20.88 -37.97 38.95
CA SER A 682 21.25 -39.40 38.96
C SER A 682 22.74 -39.67 39.23
N ILE A 683 23.54 -38.65 39.55
CA ILE A 683 24.97 -38.78 39.88
C ILE A 683 25.18 -38.41 41.37
N PRO A 684 25.71 -39.30 42.23
CA PRO A 684 25.94 -38.97 43.62
C PRO A 684 27.22 -38.12 43.79
N GLY A 685 27.08 -36.91 44.36
CA GLY A 685 28.13 -36.29 45.18
C GLY A 685 28.49 -34.83 44.91
N GLY A 686 28.15 -33.96 45.88
CA GLY A 686 28.99 -32.83 46.32
C GLY A 686 28.66 -31.43 45.77
N PRO A 687 28.46 -30.41 46.63
CA PRO A 687 28.30 -29.04 46.19
C PRO A 687 29.67 -28.47 45.77
N VAL A 688 29.84 -28.18 44.48
CA VAL A 688 30.97 -27.38 43.99
C VAL A 688 30.74 -25.93 44.41
N LYS A 689 31.45 -25.47 45.44
CA LYS A 689 31.61 -24.04 45.72
C LYS A 689 32.38 -23.41 44.54
N PRO A 690 31.92 -22.30 43.94
CA PRO A 690 32.74 -21.56 43.00
C PRO A 690 33.93 -20.96 43.78
N ALA A 691 35.14 -21.28 43.33
CA ALA A 691 36.34 -20.58 43.78
C ALA A 691 36.25 -19.14 43.25
N ILE A 692 36.02 -18.19 44.16
CA ILE A 692 36.21 -16.77 43.88
C ILE A 692 37.72 -16.55 43.99
N GLU A 693 38.42 -16.62 42.86
CA GLU A 693 39.74 -15.99 42.76
C GLU A 693 39.52 -14.50 42.53
N GLU A 694 40.00 -13.68 43.48
CA GLU A 694 40.10 -12.23 43.32
C GLU A 694 41.04 -11.93 42.15
N SER A 695 40.48 -11.60 40.98
CA SER A 695 41.25 -11.07 39.86
C SER A 695 41.82 -9.71 40.25
N LYS A 696 43.16 -9.59 40.23
CA LYS A 696 43.87 -8.32 40.43
C LYS A 696 43.30 -7.21 39.52
N PRO A 697 43.22 -5.96 40.00
CA PRO A 697 42.64 -4.87 39.23
C PRO A 697 43.49 -4.60 37.99
N GLN A 698 42.93 -4.81 36.79
CA GLN A 698 43.51 -4.30 35.56
C GLN A 698 43.52 -2.77 35.63
N GLN A 699 44.68 -2.18 35.30
CA GLN A 699 44.89 -0.74 35.35
C GLN A 699 43.89 -0.01 34.46
N ARG A 700 43.20 0.94 35.08
CA ARG A 700 42.33 1.95 34.47
C ARG A 700 43.14 2.73 33.44
N ILE A 701 42.71 2.70 32.18
CA ILE A 701 43.04 3.75 31.20
C ILE A 701 41.75 4.51 30.96
N THR A 702 41.57 5.62 31.69
CA THR A 702 40.55 6.63 31.38
C THR A 702 41.04 7.47 30.22
N VAL A 703 40.22 7.61 29.18
CA VAL A 703 40.44 8.58 28.10
C VAL A 703 39.99 9.92 28.64
N ASP A 704 40.94 10.75 29.08
CA ASP A 704 40.73 12.20 29.10
C ASP A 704 40.92 12.70 27.66
N ASP A 705 39.90 13.38 27.15
CA ASP A 705 39.95 14.10 25.88
C ASP A 705 40.98 15.23 25.98
N ASN A 706 42.16 15.03 25.40
CA ASN A 706 43.02 16.14 25.00
C ASN A 706 42.89 16.32 23.49
N GLU A 707 42.00 17.25 23.11
CA GLU A 707 42.15 18.03 21.89
C GLU A 707 43.52 18.71 21.92
N ASN A 708 44.51 18.13 21.23
CA ASN A 708 45.67 18.79 20.62
C ASN A 708 46.68 17.71 20.23
N ASP A 709 46.47 17.07 19.09
CA ASP A 709 47.57 16.53 18.27
C ASP A 709 47.01 16.17 16.88
N ALA A 710 46.50 17.19 16.19
CA ALA A 710 46.38 17.18 14.74
C ALA A 710 47.59 17.94 14.18
N ASP A 711 48.78 17.35 14.31
CA ASP A 711 49.98 17.71 13.53
C ASP A 711 51.09 16.70 13.82
N LYS A 712 51.01 15.51 13.20
CA LYS A 712 52.16 14.74 12.68
C LYS A 712 51.73 13.41 12.04
N VAL A 713 51.92 13.39 10.72
CA VAL A 713 52.06 12.27 9.76
C VAL A 713 50.79 11.56 9.31
#